data_AF-A0A3B9SZQ0-F1
#
_entry.id   AF-A0A3B9SZQ0-F1
#
_cell.length_a   1.000
_cell.length_b   1.000
_cell.length_c   1.000
_cell.angle_alpha   90.00
_cell.angle_beta   90.00
_cell.angle_gamma   90.00
#
_symmetry.space_group_name_H-M   'P 1'
#
loop_
_entity.id
_entity.type
_entity.pdbx_description
1 polymer ?
#
loop_
_entity_poly.entity_id
_entity_poly.type
_entity_poly.pdbx_seq_one_letter_code
_entity_poly.pdbx_strand_id
1 'polypeptide(L)'
;MDQKKLAVLYSSMYHCAAAVYPDALQEAPAPAPDAKTLCDASSYLMHEISGPQKGRPDALGSLFNHLNQNQDDLVYPAASVEEQVCPQKSSASENASAFMQKAFQNCTQIPASADELNHLLEAFEKYASYLPDPEERELSLFDTAKLNAAVSSVLYDALQAGIIGGSDLNAPEELMQKELFLLFSFDTSGIQSFIYTISSKGALKGLRSRSFYLETVMEVIVDELLKRAGLSRANLIYTGGGHAYILLPHTPAILDMLSHFTAEVRGWFRDTFKTALYLASGYVPCSAASLANQPAGSYREVFRQVSALISEQKLKRYSAAEIIEMNRPLTQHERECRVCRRSDRLGKNDLCTVCESLNAVSADLLTKNYFVIRSAKPENKSAVMLPFGYYLTAETKAVRTDDTVRIFGKNKIADTNPGTVRLWMGSYAAASNFEELAEREGEGICRLGVLRADVDNLGQAFIAGFDADYMSLPRAAAFSRSLSLFFKYRINQLLAEGRYHLSGSTQIQPRRAAVVYAGGDDLFVVGAWDDVIGFAVDLQDALKRFTQDTLHISGGIGLYPLRYPIASMARETGSLETYSKNVPGKNALTLFDASGCYTWDTLLCKVLGEKLNALDTFFSQFGSEESGTKRGNSMLYKLMNLVRETGQQDRMNIPRIAYFLARLRPAEPKKPDPAKQAQYENDLAAYRAFADRLYTWVQNAEDRRELITAIQLYVYLHRDSGSKEDM
;
A
#
# COMPACT_ATOMS: atom_id res chain seq x y z
N MET A 1 -11.05 3.10 -29.68
CA MET A 1 -11.70 1.78 -29.70
C MET A 1 -12.92 1.85 -30.60
N ASP A 2 -13.10 0.90 -31.51
CA ASP A 2 -14.28 0.86 -32.39
C ASP A 2 -15.51 0.28 -31.66
N GLN A 3 -16.70 0.44 -32.26
CA GLN A 3 -17.97 0.00 -31.67
C GLN A 3 -18.10 -1.53 -31.56
N LYS A 4 -17.49 -2.30 -32.46
CA LYS A 4 -17.55 -3.77 -32.43
C LYS A 4 -16.73 -4.32 -31.28
N LYS A 5 -15.51 -3.81 -31.10
CA LYS A 5 -14.65 -4.15 -29.95
C LYS A 5 -15.32 -3.78 -28.64
N LEU A 6 -15.97 -2.62 -28.57
CA LEU A 6 -16.75 -2.21 -27.40
C LEU A 6 -17.87 -3.21 -27.08
N ALA A 7 -18.64 -3.64 -28.10
CA ALA A 7 -19.69 -4.63 -27.93
C ALA A 7 -19.13 -5.97 -27.41
N VAL A 8 -18.01 -6.45 -27.98
CA VAL A 8 -17.31 -7.66 -27.53
C VAL A 8 -16.92 -7.56 -26.05
N LEU A 9 -16.37 -6.43 -25.61
CA LEU A 9 -15.97 -6.22 -24.22
C LEU A 9 -17.16 -6.27 -23.25
N TYR A 10 -18.24 -5.55 -23.56
CA TYR A 10 -19.46 -5.55 -22.77
C TYR A 10 -20.05 -6.97 -22.68
N SER A 11 -20.17 -7.65 -23.83
CA SER A 11 -20.67 -9.02 -23.89
C SER A 11 -19.80 -9.99 -23.09
N SER A 12 -18.48 -9.86 -23.15
CA SER A 12 -17.56 -10.75 -22.42
C SER A 12 -17.71 -10.60 -20.90
N MET A 13 -17.87 -9.37 -20.40
CA MET A 13 -18.09 -9.12 -18.98
C MET A 13 -19.42 -9.70 -18.48
N TYR A 14 -20.50 -9.50 -19.26
CA TYR A 14 -21.81 -10.03 -18.90
C TYR A 14 -21.92 -11.54 -19.09
N HIS A 15 -21.21 -12.13 -20.07
CA HIS A 15 -21.21 -13.57 -20.30
C HIS A 15 -20.74 -14.35 -19.07
N CYS A 16 -19.64 -13.91 -18.44
CA CYS A 16 -19.17 -14.48 -17.18
C CYS A 16 -20.24 -14.41 -16.08
N ALA A 17 -20.93 -13.28 -15.94
CA ALA A 17 -21.97 -13.12 -14.92
C ALA A 17 -23.24 -13.93 -15.23
N ALA A 18 -23.61 -14.07 -16.50
CA ALA A 18 -24.82 -14.77 -16.95
C ALA A 18 -24.73 -16.29 -16.75
N ALA A 19 -23.53 -16.86 -16.82
CA ALA A 19 -23.28 -18.26 -16.48
C ALA A 19 -23.62 -18.56 -15.01
N VAL A 20 -23.48 -17.58 -14.12
CA VAL A 20 -23.70 -17.75 -12.67
C VAL A 20 -25.12 -17.39 -12.25
N TYR A 21 -25.69 -16.32 -12.82
CA TYR A 21 -26.97 -15.75 -12.41
C TYR A 21 -27.88 -15.46 -13.61
N PRO A 22 -28.39 -16.49 -14.30
CA PRO A 22 -29.20 -16.32 -15.51
C PRO A 22 -30.48 -15.50 -15.26
N ASP A 23 -31.08 -15.62 -14.06
CA ASP A 23 -32.29 -14.88 -13.69
C ASP A 23 -32.03 -13.39 -13.40
N ALA A 24 -30.81 -13.01 -13.00
CA ALA A 24 -30.44 -11.63 -12.70
C ALA A 24 -30.05 -10.82 -13.95
N LEU A 25 -29.85 -11.50 -15.09
CA LEU A 25 -29.32 -10.92 -16.33
C LEU A 25 -30.25 -11.10 -17.52
N GLN A 26 -31.54 -11.37 -17.31
CA GLN A 26 -32.55 -11.45 -18.38
C GLN A 26 -32.62 -10.18 -19.26
N GLU A 27 -32.17 -9.04 -18.74
CA GLU A 27 -32.10 -7.75 -19.44
C GLU A 27 -30.70 -7.41 -20.01
N ALA A 28 -29.71 -8.29 -19.87
CA ALA A 28 -28.36 -8.03 -20.39
C ALA A 28 -28.38 -8.04 -21.94
N PRO A 29 -27.65 -7.12 -22.60
CA PRO A 29 -27.59 -7.10 -24.05
C PRO A 29 -27.00 -8.40 -24.59
N ALA A 30 -27.79 -9.12 -25.40
CA ALA A 30 -27.32 -10.34 -26.04
C ALA A 30 -26.09 -10.03 -26.93
N PRO A 31 -25.04 -10.86 -26.89
CA PRO A 31 -23.90 -10.68 -27.78
C PRO A 31 -24.37 -10.70 -29.23
N ALA A 32 -23.83 -9.79 -30.05
CA ALA A 32 -23.99 -9.87 -31.49
C ALA A 32 -23.49 -11.26 -31.97
N PRO A 33 -24.10 -11.88 -33.00
CA PRO A 33 -23.77 -13.25 -33.42
C PRO A 33 -22.28 -13.45 -33.75
N ASP A 34 -21.62 -12.42 -34.26
CA ASP A 34 -20.18 -12.35 -34.56
C ASP A 34 -19.31 -12.19 -33.31
N ALA A 35 -19.84 -11.59 -32.22
CA ALA A 35 -19.17 -11.49 -30.94
C ALA A 35 -19.22 -12.79 -30.13
N LYS A 36 -20.25 -13.63 -30.33
CA LYS A 36 -20.46 -14.86 -29.55
C LYS A 36 -19.29 -15.83 -29.66
N THR A 37 -18.88 -16.21 -30.86
CA THR A 37 -17.77 -17.17 -31.07
C THR A 37 -16.46 -16.68 -30.45
N LEU A 38 -16.21 -15.36 -30.50
CA LEU A 38 -15.05 -14.75 -29.85
C LEU A 38 -15.15 -14.82 -28.33
N CYS A 39 -16.32 -14.52 -27.75
CA CYS A 39 -16.56 -14.63 -26.31
C CYS A 39 -16.45 -16.07 -25.81
N ASP A 40 -16.93 -17.04 -26.61
CA ASP A 40 -16.83 -18.46 -26.28
C ASP A 40 -15.34 -18.88 -26.27
N ALA A 41 -14.56 -18.47 -27.28
CA ALA A 41 -13.12 -18.73 -27.35
C ALA A 41 -12.34 -18.05 -26.21
N SER A 42 -12.65 -16.79 -25.89
CA SER A 42 -11.98 -16.07 -24.80
C SER A 42 -12.27 -16.70 -23.44
N SER A 43 -13.53 -17.13 -23.23
CA SER A 43 -13.96 -17.79 -22.00
C SER A 43 -13.27 -19.14 -21.85
N TYR A 44 -13.10 -19.90 -22.94
CA TYR A 44 -12.28 -21.12 -22.94
C TYR A 44 -10.82 -20.83 -22.56
N LEU A 45 -10.17 -19.84 -23.19
CA LEU A 45 -8.78 -19.50 -22.83
C LEU A 45 -8.67 -19.07 -21.38
N MET A 46 -9.61 -18.27 -20.88
CA MET A 46 -9.64 -17.85 -19.48
C MET A 46 -9.84 -19.01 -18.51
N HIS A 47 -10.68 -19.97 -18.86
CA HIS A 47 -10.86 -21.20 -18.11
C HIS A 47 -9.54 -21.95 -17.98
N GLU A 48 -8.88 -22.23 -19.10
CA GLU A 48 -7.59 -22.94 -19.11
C GLU A 48 -6.48 -22.17 -18.40
N ILE A 49 -6.45 -20.83 -18.55
CA ILE A 49 -5.51 -19.96 -17.83
C ILE A 49 -5.77 -20.02 -16.32
N SER A 50 -7.02 -20.12 -15.89
CA SER A 50 -7.38 -20.10 -14.47
C SER A 50 -7.02 -21.40 -13.76
N GLY A 51 -7.07 -22.55 -14.42
CA GLY A 51 -6.61 -23.83 -13.88
C GLY A 51 -7.74 -24.84 -13.62
N PRO A 52 -7.49 -25.91 -12.83
CA PRO A 52 -8.39 -27.04 -12.75
C PRO A 52 -9.66 -26.78 -11.92
N GLN A 53 -10.82 -27.06 -12.55
CA GLN A 53 -12.16 -26.88 -11.97
C GLN A 53 -12.35 -27.54 -10.60
N LYS A 54 -12.99 -26.81 -9.68
CA LYS A 54 -13.46 -27.35 -8.40
C LYS A 54 -14.95 -27.12 -8.14
N GLY A 55 -15.78 -27.31 -9.16
CA GLY A 55 -17.24 -27.20 -9.03
C GLY A 55 -17.72 -25.82 -8.56
N ARG A 56 -19.03 -25.60 -8.58
CA ARG A 56 -19.59 -24.29 -8.23
C ARG A 56 -19.47 -24.01 -6.74
N PRO A 57 -18.73 -22.97 -6.32
CA PRO A 57 -18.59 -22.61 -4.91
C PRO A 57 -19.80 -21.82 -4.39
N ASP A 58 -20.17 -22.05 -3.12
CA ASP A 58 -21.22 -21.27 -2.44
C ASP A 58 -20.72 -19.90 -1.95
N ALA A 59 -19.40 -19.74 -1.78
CA ALA A 59 -18.75 -18.53 -1.30
C ALA A 59 -17.34 -18.40 -1.89
N LEU A 60 -16.85 -17.16 -2.01
CA LEU A 60 -15.49 -16.87 -2.46
C LEU A 60 -14.47 -17.37 -1.44
N GLY A 61 -13.66 -18.35 -1.82
CA GLY A 61 -12.49 -18.81 -1.07
C GLY A 61 -11.41 -17.74 -1.01
N SER A 62 -10.65 -17.76 0.08
CA SER A 62 -9.50 -16.87 0.23
C SER A 62 -8.34 -17.31 -0.65
N LEU A 63 -7.77 -16.38 -1.43
CA LEU A 63 -6.51 -16.58 -2.16
C LEU A 63 -5.35 -17.00 -1.24
N PHE A 64 -5.43 -16.68 0.06
CA PHE A 64 -4.40 -17.00 1.04
C PHE A 64 -4.51 -18.45 1.57
N ASN A 65 -5.55 -19.21 1.18
CA ASN A 65 -5.71 -20.61 1.57
C ASN A 65 -4.59 -21.49 1.02
N HIS A 66 -4.03 -21.15 -0.16
CA HIS A 66 -2.97 -21.91 -0.83
C HIS A 66 -1.67 -21.10 -1.03
N LEU A 67 -1.59 -19.90 -0.45
CA LEU A 67 -0.38 -19.07 -0.54
C LEU A 67 0.68 -19.57 0.45
N ASN A 68 1.93 -19.67 0.00
CA ASN A 68 3.09 -20.06 0.81
C ASN A 68 2.88 -21.37 1.60
N GLN A 69 2.29 -22.38 0.95
CA GLN A 69 1.99 -23.71 1.52
C GLN A 69 0.94 -23.70 2.65
N ASN A 70 0.11 -22.65 2.73
CA ASN A 70 -1.03 -22.65 3.64
C ASN A 70 -2.04 -23.75 3.26
N GLN A 71 -2.84 -24.19 4.24
CA GLN A 71 -3.85 -25.25 4.09
C GLN A 71 -5.17 -24.90 4.80
N ASP A 72 -5.42 -23.61 5.02
CA ASP A 72 -6.69 -23.13 5.54
C ASP A 72 -7.83 -23.31 4.53
N ASP A 73 -9.07 -23.15 5.02
CA ASP A 73 -10.27 -23.17 4.20
C ASP A 73 -11.21 -22.00 4.57
N LEU A 74 -10.68 -20.78 4.52
CA LEU A 74 -11.47 -19.58 4.81
C LEU A 74 -12.16 -19.04 3.56
N VAL A 75 -13.29 -18.37 3.78
CA VAL A 75 -14.12 -17.76 2.74
C VAL A 75 -14.45 -16.31 3.08
N TYR A 76 -14.69 -15.50 2.07
CA TYR A 76 -15.21 -14.15 2.22
C TYR A 76 -16.74 -14.17 2.25
N PRO A 77 -17.38 -13.38 3.14
CA PRO A 77 -18.81 -13.11 3.03
C PRO A 77 -19.09 -12.26 1.79
N ALA A 78 -20.25 -12.48 1.17
CA ALA A 78 -20.73 -11.62 0.08
C ALA A 78 -20.95 -10.19 0.63
N ALA A 79 -20.21 -9.24 0.08
CA ALA A 79 -20.17 -7.85 0.52
C ALA A 79 -19.73 -6.93 -0.63
N SER A 80 -19.92 -5.63 -0.47
CA SER A 80 -19.28 -4.65 -1.34
C SER A 80 -17.79 -4.50 -1.00
N VAL A 81 -16.95 -4.16 -1.98
CA VAL A 81 -15.53 -3.84 -1.77
C VAL A 81 -15.32 -2.75 -0.70
N GLU A 82 -16.30 -1.85 -0.54
CA GLU A 82 -16.25 -0.75 0.42
C GLU A 82 -16.36 -1.20 1.87
N GLU A 83 -16.91 -2.40 2.12
CA GLU A 83 -17.09 -2.98 3.46
C GLU A 83 -15.79 -3.59 4.02
N GLN A 84 -14.79 -3.84 3.15
CA GLN A 84 -13.45 -4.31 3.53
C GLN A 84 -13.47 -5.57 4.43
N VAL A 85 -14.25 -6.57 4.04
CA VAL A 85 -14.40 -7.82 4.79
C VAL A 85 -13.11 -8.65 4.76
N CYS A 86 -12.87 -9.41 5.83
CA CYS A 86 -11.76 -10.35 5.95
C CYS A 86 -12.25 -11.80 5.75
N PRO A 87 -11.36 -12.74 5.37
CA PRO A 87 -11.70 -14.16 5.35
C PRO A 87 -12.15 -14.66 6.72
N GLN A 88 -13.15 -15.53 6.75
CA GLN A 88 -13.67 -16.16 7.96
C GLN A 88 -14.02 -17.62 7.71
N LYS A 89 -14.24 -18.38 8.78
CA LYS A 89 -14.72 -19.77 8.67
C LYS A 89 -16.12 -19.76 8.06
N SER A 90 -16.38 -20.73 7.18
CA SER A 90 -17.63 -20.79 6.41
C SER A 90 -18.87 -20.72 7.30
N SER A 91 -19.70 -19.70 7.06
CA SER A 91 -21.09 -19.63 7.51
C SER A 91 -21.92 -19.25 6.29
N ALA A 92 -22.90 -20.09 5.92
CA ALA A 92 -23.81 -19.79 4.82
C ALA A 92 -24.44 -18.41 5.03
N SER A 93 -24.17 -17.47 4.13
CA SER A 93 -24.80 -16.15 4.19
C SER A 93 -26.22 -16.26 3.65
N GLU A 94 -27.22 -16.18 4.54
CA GLU A 94 -28.65 -16.15 4.16
C GLU A 94 -28.98 -14.99 3.19
N ASN A 95 -28.09 -13.98 3.06
CA ASN A 95 -28.32 -12.76 2.29
C ASN A 95 -27.51 -12.67 0.98
N ALA A 96 -26.66 -13.64 0.65
CA ALA A 96 -25.81 -13.56 -0.55
C ALA A 96 -26.63 -13.40 -1.83
N SER A 97 -27.70 -14.18 -2.01
CA SER A 97 -28.56 -14.13 -3.20
C SER A 97 -29.22 -12.77 -3.42
N ALA A 98 -29.76 -12.17 -2.35
CA ALA A 98 -30.39 -10.86 -2.41
C ALA A 98 -29.37 -9.73 -2.70
N PHE A 99 -28.19 -9.81 -2.10
CA PHE A 99 -27.10 -8.87 -2.40
C PHE A 99 -26.69 -8.95 -3.88
N MET A 100 -26.52 -10.17 -4.40
CA MET A 100 -26.14 -10.42 -5.79
C MET A 100 -27.17 -9.88 -6.77
N GLN A 101 -28.47 -10.13 -6.56
CA GLN A 101 -29.52 -9.63 -7.45
C GLN A 101 -29.52 -8.10 -7.52
N LYS A 102 -29.41 -7.43 -6.36
CA LYS A 102 -29.33 -5.97 -6.29
C LYS A 102 -28.05 -5.43 -6.96
N ALA A 103 -26.93 -6.13 -6.79
CA ALA A 103 -25.65 -5.79 -7.40
C ALA A 103 -25.72 -5.78 -8.93
N PHE A 104 -26.19 -6.87 -9.55
CA PHE A 104 -26.23 -6.97 -11.02
C PHE A 104 -27.28 -6.06 -11.66
N GLN A 105 -28.40 -5.79 -10.99
CA GLN A 105 -29.37 -4.78 -11.44
C GLN A 105 -28.73 -3.39 -11.62
N ASN A 106 -27.80 -3.01 -10.75
CA ASN A 106 -27.10 -1.73 -10.90
C ASN A 106 -26.12 -1.74 -12.09
N CYS A 107 -25.49 -2.89 -12.37
CA CYS A 107 -24.57 -3.01 -13.50
C CYS A 107 -25.30 -2.94 -14.85
N THR A 108 -26.44 -3.64 -14.99
CA THR A 108 -27.19 -3.70 -16.27
C THR A 108 -27.78 -2.37 -16.70
N GLN A 109 -27.97 -1.42 -15.78
CA GLN A 109 -28.44 -0.08 -16.07
C GLN A 109 -27.37 0.83 -16.72
N ILE A 110 -26.11 0.41 -16.75
CA ILE A 110 -25.01 1.19 -17.32
C ILE A 110 -25.03 1.10 -18.86
N PRO A 111 -25.15 2.22 -19.59
CA PRO A 111 -25.21 2.20 -21.05
C PRO A 111 -23.95 1.61 -21.69
N ALA A 112 -24.12 0.93 -22.83
CA ALA A 112 -23.01 0.42 -23.64
C ALA A 112 -22.34 1.55 -24.44
N SER A 113 -21.32 2.18 -23.86
CA SER A 113 -20.53 3.22 -24.51
C SER A 113 -19.07 3.19 -24.09
N ALA A 114 -18.17 3.77 -24.90
CA ALA A 114 -16.75 3.83 -24.56
C ALA A 114 -16.47 4.65 -23.28
N ASP A 115 -17.29 5.67 -23.01
CA ASP A 115 -17.18 6.51 -21.80
C ASP A 115 -17.66 5.78 -20.54
N GLU A 116 -18.56 4.81 -20.68
CA GLU A 116 -19.18 4.06 -19.59
C GLU A 116 -18.47 2.73 -19.29
N LEU A 117 -17.55 2.26 -20.13
CA LEU A 117 -16.86 0.99 -19.89
C LEU A 117 -16.08 0.98 -18.57
N ASN A 118 -15.45 2.11 -18.22
CA ASN A 118 -14.78 2.23 -16.92
C ASN A 118 -15.78 2.22 -15.76
N HIS A 119 -16.96 2.82 -15.95
CA HIS A 119 -18.02 2.79 -14.95
C HIS A 119 -18.56 1.36 -14.75
N LEU A 120 -18.69 0.59 -15.83
CA LEU A 120 -19.03 -0.84 -15.76
C LEU A 120 -17.96 -1.63 -14.98
N LEU A 121 -16.68 -1.42 -15.29
CA LEU A 121 -15.57 -2.05 -14.55
C LEU A 121 -15.60 -1.70 -13.06
N GLU A 122 -15.87 -0.44 -12.71
CA GLU A 122 -16.00 0.00 -11.30
C GLU A 122 -17.20 -0.59 -10.59
N ALA A 123 -18.34 -0.70 -11.28
CA ALA A 123 -19.54 -1.33 -10.73
C ALA A 123 -19.27 -2.82 -10.45
N PHE A 124 -18.65 -3.53 -11.39
CA PHE A 124 -18.22 -4.90 -11.16
C PHE A 124 -17.18 -5.00 -10.03
N GLU A 125 -16.18 -4.11 -9.96
CA GLU A 125 -15.23 -4.11 -8.83
C GLU A 125 -15.96 -3.88 -7.50
N LYS A 126 -16.95 -2.98 -7.46
CA LYS A 126 -17.69 -2.64 -6.25
C LYS A 126 -18.53 -3.81 -5.72
N TYR A 127 -19.19 -4.53 -6.62
CA TYR A 127 -20.20 -5.50 -6.24
C TYR A 127 -19.81 -6.98 -6.44
N ALA A 128 -18.87 -7.27 -7.34
CA ALA A 128 -18.46 -8.63 -7.70
C ALA A 128 -17.07 -9.03 -7.15
N SER A 129 -16.39 -8.15 -6.40
CA SER A 129 -15.07 -8.47 -5.79
C SER A 129 -15.12 -9.55 -4.70
N TYR A 130 -16.26 -9.73 -4.03
CA TYR A 130 -16.46 -10.74 -2.99
C TYR A 130 -17.53 -11.77 -3.39
N LEU A 131 -17.77 -11.91 -4.70
CA LEU A 131 -18.61 -12.96 -5.27
C LEU A 131 -17.70 -13.99 -5.95
N PRO A 132 -17.91 -15.29 -5.75
CA PRO A 132 -17.08 -16.28 -6.38
C PRO A 132 -17.32 -16.37 -7.89
N ASP A 133 -16.27 -16.74 -8.61
CA ASP A 133 -16.36 -17.29 -9.95
C ASP A 133 -17.14 -18.62 -9.94
N PRO A 134 -17.92 -18.96 -11.00
CA PRO A 134 -18.73 -20.17 -11.05
C PRO A 134 -17.92 -21.48 -11.08
N GLU A 135 -16.66 -21.44 -11.49
CA GLU A 135 -15.84 -22.63 -11.73
C GLU A 135 -14.59 -22.66 -10.82
N GLU A 136 -14.16 -21.49 -10.35
CA GLU A 136 -12.95 -21.30 -9.54
C GLU A 136 -13.24 -20.65 -8.18
N ARG A 137 -13.16 -21.45 -7.10
CA ARG A 137 -13.51 -21.03 -5.74
C ARG A 137 -12.76 -19.79 -5.23
N GLU A 138 -11.52 -19.56 -5.65
CA GLU A 138 -10.65 -18.50 -5.11
C GLU A 138 -10.60 -17.24 -5.98
N LEU A 139 -11.18 -17.31 -7.17
CA LEU A 139 -11.26 -16.16 -8.07
C LEU A 139 -12.57 -15.44 -7.85
N SER A 140 -12.49 -14.11 -7.76
CA SER A 140 -13.71 -13.30 -7.74
C SER A 140 -14.27 -13.19 -9.14
N LEU A 141 -15.60 -13.11 -9.24
CA LEU A 141 -16.27 -12.86 -10.51
C LEU A 141 -15.77 -11.57 -11.18
N PHE A 142 -15.41 -10.54 -10.39
CA PHE A 142 -14.80 -9.34 -10.94
C PHE A 142 -13.47 -9.63 -11.65
N ASP A 143 -12.57 -10.38 -11.01
CA ASP A 143 -11.25 -10.66 -11.57
C ASP A 143 -11.37 -11.50 -12.85
N THR A 144 -12.25 -12.51 -12.86
CA THR A 144 -12.54 -13.30 -14.07
C THR A 144 -13.14 -12.44 -15.18
N ALA A 145 -14.20 -11.67 -14.90
CA ALA A 145 -14.87 -10.85 -15.91
C ALA A 145 -13.93 -9.79 -16.51
N LYS A 146 -13.10 -9.17 -15.66
CA LYS A 146 -12.09 -8.19 -16.09
C LYS A 146 -11.05 -8.84 -17.00
N LEU A 147 -10.50 -10.00 -16.63
CA LEU A 147 -9.48 -10.67 -17.43
C LEU A 147 -10.05 -11.29 -18.71
N ASN A 148 -11.27 -11.82 -18.67
CA ASN A 148 -11.95 -12.28 -19.88
C ASN A 148 -12.14 -11.12 -20.87
N ALA A 149 -12.57 -9.95 -20.42
CA ALA A 149 -12.62 -8.75 -21.24
C ALA A 149 -11.24 -8.39 -21.85
N ALA A 150 -10.15 -8.52 -21.07
CA ALA A 150 -8.80 -8.31 -21.58
C ALA A 150 -8.41 -9.34 -22.66
N VAL A 151 -8.67 -10.63 -22.44
CA VAL A 151 -8.40 -11.70 -23.42
C VAL A 151 -9.23 -11.49 -24.70
N SER A 152 -10.52 -11.21 -24.58
CA SER A 152 -11.38 -10.90 -25.72
C SER A 152 -10.87 -9.72 -26.55
N SER A 153 -10.34 -8.68 -25.89
CA SER A 153 -9.75 -7.53 -26.58
C SER A 153 -8.53 -7.92 -27.41
N VAL A 154 -7.72 -8.85 -26.91
CA VAL A 154 -6.51 -9.35 -27.58
C VAL A 154 -6.89 -10.22 -28.78
N LEU A 155 -7.85 -11.14 -28.61
CA LEU A 155 -8.34 -11.97 -29.70
C LEU A 155 -8.96 -11.13 -30.82
N TYR A 156 -9.74 -10.11 -30.46
CA TYR A 156 -10.31 -9.18 -31.44
C TYR A 156 -9.22 -8.48 -32.26
N ASP A 157 -8.20 -7.93 -31.61
CA ASP A 157 -7.11 -7.24 -32.31
C ASP A 157 -6.26 -8.20 -33.16
N ALA A 158 -6.07 -9.44 -32.71
CA ALA A 158 -5.38 -10.47 -33.47
C ALA A 158 -6.15 -10.87 -34.75
N LEU A 159 -7.48 -10.92 -34.70
CA LEU A 159 -8.34 -11.13 -35.87
C LEU A 159 -8.25 -9.95 -36.85
N GLN A 160 -8.34 -8.72 -36.35
CA GLN A 160 -8.25 -7.52 -37.19
C GLN A 160 -6.88 -7.38 -37.85
N ALA A 161 -5.81 -7.81 -37.16
CA ALA A 161 -4.45 -7.83 -37.68
C ALA A 161 -4.17 -9.01 -38.64
N GLY A 162 -5.11 -9.95 -38.81
CA GLY A 162 -4.94 -11.15 -39.64
C GLY A 162 -3.94 -12.16 -39.09
N ILE A 163 -3.62 -12.09 -37.79
CA ILE A 163 -2.74 -13.05 -37.09
C ILE A 163 -3.47 -14.38 -36.87
N ILE A 164 -4.77 -14.29 -36.61
CA ILE A 164 -5.69 -15.42 -36.55
C ILE A 164 -6.89 -15.15 -37.46
N GLY A 165 -7.49 -16.20 -38.00
CA GLY A 165 -8.74 -16.16 -38.76
C GLY A 165 -9.95 -16.53 -37.90
N GLY A 166 -11.15 -16.22 -38.39
CA GLY A 166 -12.40 -16.57 -37.67
C GLY A 166 -12.58 -18.08 -37.43
N SER A 167 -11.96 -18.93 -38.26
CA SER A 167 -11.94 -20.39 -38.05
C SER A 167 -11.12 -20.80 -36.83
N ASP A 168 -10.04 -20.07 -36.51
CA ASP A 168 -9.19 -20.39 -35.34
C ASP A 168 -9.97 -20.25 -34.03
N LEU A 169 -10.99 -19.37 -33.97
CA LEU A 169 -11.86 -19.22 -32.80
C LEU A 169 -12.65 -20.51 -32.47
N ASN A 170 -12.82 -21.41 -33.44
CA ASN A 170 -13.49 -22.69 -33.22
C ASN A 170 -12.51 -23.81 -32.83
N ALA A 171 -11.22 -23.51 -32.71
CA ALA A 171 -10.16 -24.43 -32.29
C ALA A 171 -9.35 -23.81 -31.14
N PRO A 172 -9.98 -23.56 -29.97
CA PRO A 172 -9.36 -22.81 -28.90
C PRO A 172 -8.15 -23.53 -28.26
N GLU A 173 -8.04 -24.86 -28.38
CA GLU A 173 -6.85 -25.62 -28.00
C GLU A 173 -5.61 -25.19 -28.79
N GLU A 174 -5.76 -24.86 -30.09
CA GLU A 174 -4.67 -24.39 -30.92
C GLU A 174 -4.31 -22.94 -30.58
N LEU A 175 -5.32 -22.12 -30.27
CA LEU A 175 -5.13 -20.73 -29.82
C LEU A 175 -4.31 -20.66 -28.53
N MET A 176 -4.44 -21.65 -27.63
CA MET A 176 -3.68 -21.71 -26.38
C MET A 176 -2.17 -21.63 -26.59
N GLN A 177 -1.66 -22.16 -27.69
CA GLN A 177 -0.23 -22.25 -27.98
C GLN A 177 0.31 -21.06 -28.78
N LYS A 178 -0.56 -20.26 -29.41
CA LYS A 178 -0.14 -19.11 -30.21
C LYS A 178 0.32 -17.95 -29.30
N GLU A 179 1.43 -17.29 -29.66
CA GLU A 179 1.92 -16.10 -28.97
C GLU A 179 1.10 -14.85 -29.34
N LEU A 180 -0.15 -14.80 -28.87
CA LEU A 180 -1.09 -13.71 -29.16
C LEU A 180 -0.98 -12.56 -28.16
N PHE A 181 -0.31 -12.78 -27.02
CA PHE A 181 -0.24 -11.84 -25.92
C PHE A 181 1.14 -11.23 -25.81
N LEU A 182 1.18 -10.02 -25.27
CA LEU A 182 2.39 -9.30 -24.94
C LEU A 182 2.27 -8.82 -23.49
N LEU A 183 3.09 -9.36 -22.59
CA LEU A 183 3.19 -8.84 -21.23
C LEU A 183 4.12 -7.63 -21.24
N PHE A 184 3.55 -6.43 -21.14
CA PHE A 184 4.28 -5.18 -21.04
C PHE A 184 4.33 -4.72 -19.58
N SER A 185 5.49 -4.21 -19.16
CA SER A 185 5.65 -3.59 -17.85
C SER A 185 6.55 -2.36 -17.94
N PHE A 186 6.33 -1.43 -17.02
CA PHE A 186 7.25 -0.34 -16.74
C PHE A 186 7.45 -0.15 -15.24
N ASP A 187 8.53 0.54 -14.91
CA ASP A 187 9.04 0.73 -13.57
C ASP A 187 9.72 2.10 -13.46
N THR A 188 9.27 2.91 -12.50
CA THR A 188 9.79 4.26 -12.27
C THR A 188 10.83 4.28 -11.16
N SER A 189 12.07 4.55 -11.54
CA SER A 189 13.19 4.71 -10.62
C SER A 189 13.28 6.14 -10.06
N GLY A 190 13.65 6.27 -8.78
CA GLY A 190 13.90 7.55 -8.11
C GLY A 190 12.73 8.12 -7.31
N ILE A 191 11.61 7.39 -7.20
CA ILE A 191 10.37 7.83 -6.52
C ILE A 191 10.65 8.33 -5.09
N GLN A 192 11.31 7.52 -4.26
CA GLN A 192 11.60 7.89 -2.87
C GLN A 192 12.45 9.16 -2.79
N SER A 193 13.50 9.26 -3.61
CA SER A 193 14.35 10.46 -3.66
C SER A 193 13.54 11.69 -4.08
N PHE A 194 12.66 11.57 -5.07
CA PHE A 194 11.78 12.66 -5.49
C PHE A 194 10.82 13.10 -4.38
N ILE A 195 10.15 12.15 -3.71
CA ILE A 195 9.18 12.46 -2.65
C ILE A 195 9.88 13.18 -1.49
N TYR A 196 11.00 12.64 -0.99
CA TYR A 196 11.66 13.14 0.22
C TYR A 196 12.50 14.41 0.02
N THR A 197 12.75 14.85 -1.22
CA THR A 197 13.56 16.06 -1.51
C THR A 197 12.76 17.37 -1.40
N ILE A 198 12.37 17.75 -0.19
CA ILE A 198 11.48 18.90 0.08
C ILE A 198 12.11 19.94 1.02
N SER A 199 11.54 21.15 1.04
CA SER A 199 11.90 22.19 1.99
C SER A 199 11.22 21.99 3.35
N SER A 200 11.82 22.53 4.42
CA SER A 200 11.30 22.40 5.79
C SER A 200 9.95 23.11 6.04
N LYS A 201 9.63 24.18 5.29
CA LYS A 201 8.34 24.88 5.43
C LYS A 201 7.25 24.14 4.64
N GLY A 202 6.13 23.81 5.29
CA GLY A 202 5.00 23.09 4.64
C GLY A 202 5.34 21.66 4.24
N ALA A 203 6.27 21.04 4.97
CA ALA A 203 6.95 19.81 4.60
C ALA A 203 6.00 18.60 4.44
N LEU A 204 5.11 18.37 5.43
CA LEU A 204 4.10 17.30 5.36
C LEU A 204 3.19 17.42 4.13
N LYS A 205 2.67 18.62 3.90
CA LYS A 205 1.82 18.93 2.73
C LYS A 205 2.57 18.70 1.42
N GLY A 206 3.82 19.15 1.34
CA GLY A 206 4.71 18.97 0.19
C GLY A 206 4.95 17.50 -0.13
N LEU A 207 5.29 16.68 0.87
CA LEU A 207 5.47 15.22 0.71
C LEU A 207 4.24 14.55 0.10
N ARG A 208 3.08 14.76 0.73
CA ARG A 208 1.82 14.12 0.32
C ARG A 208 1.42 14.55 -1.10
N SER A 209 1.57 15.84 -1.42
CA SER A 209 1.28 16.36 -2.75
C SER A 209 2.16 15.75 -3.85
N ARG A 210 3.43 15.45 -3.54
CA ARG A 210 4.37 14.82 -4.47
C ARG A 210 4.09 13.35 -4.68
N SER A 211 3.79 12.65 -3.59
CA SER A 211 3.36 11.25 -3.64
C SER A 211 2.11 11.11 -4.52
N PHE A 212 1.09 11.93 -4.24
CA PHE A 212 -0.13 11.99 -5.05
C PHE A 212 0.15 12.35 -6.52
N TYR A 213 1.03 13.32 -6.76
CA TYR A 213 1.41 13.72 -8.12
C TYR A 213 2.04 12.56 -8.89
N LEU A 214 2.94 11.79 -8.28
CA LEU A 214 3.54 10.63 -8.92
C LEU A 214 2.50 9.56 -9.25
N GLU A 215 1.62 9.23 -8.31
CA GLU A 215 0.51 8.29 -8.57
C GLU A 215 -0.32 8.76 -9.77
N THR A 216 -0.66 10.04 -9.83
CA THR A 216 -1.42 10.60 -10.96
C THR A 216 -0.65 10.54 -12.27
N VAL A 217 0.65 10.81 -12.27
CA VAL A 217 1.51 10.69 -13.48
C VAL A 217 1.50 9.24 -13.97
N MET A 218 1.63 8.26 -13.07
CA MET A 218 1.59 6.84 -13.42
C MET A 218 0.25 6.44 -14.02
N GLU A 219 -0.85 6.84 -13.37
CA GLU A 219 -2.20 6.59 -13.85
C GLU A 219 -2.39 7.17 -15.25
N VAL A 220 -2.02 8.44 -15.48
CA VAL A 220 -2.12 9.08 -16.80
C VAL A 220 -1.30 8.37 -17.88
N ILE A 221 -0.11 7.85 -17.54
CA ILE A 221 0.72 7.07 -18.48
C ILE A 221 0.01 5.77 -18.88
N VAL A 222 -0.48 5.01 -17.91
CA VAL A 222 -1.24 3.77 -18.15
C VAL A 222 -2.45 4.04 -19.03
N ASP A 223 -3.22 5.06 -18.65
CA ASP A 223 -4.48 5.42 -19.28
C ASP A 223 -4.29 5.95 -20.70
N GLU A 224 -3.18 6.64 -20.98
CA GLU A 224 -2.82 7.08 -22.33
C GLU A 224 -2.30 5.92 -23.19
N LEU A 225 -1.51 5.01 -22.62
CA LEU A 225 -1.05 3.79 -23.30
C LEU A 225 -2.25 2.96 -23.76
N LEU A 226 -3.19 2.66 -22.86
CA LEU A 226 -4.38 1.87 -23.17
C LEU A 226 -5.23 2.55 -24.24
N LYS A 227 -5.42 3.88 -24.13
CA LYS A 227 -6.15 4.66 -25.13
C LYS A 227 -5.52 4.54 -26.52
N ARG A 228 -4.20 4.71 -26.64
CA ARG A 228 -3.46 4.62 -27.91
C ARG A 228 -3.42 3.20 -28.47
N ALA A 229 -3.41 2.19 -27.60
CA ALA A 229 -3.55 0.78 -27.97
C ALA A 229 -5.00 0.39 -28.35
N GLY A 230 -5.98 1.26 -28.11
CA GLY A 230 -7.40 0.95 -28.33
C GLY A 230 -7.94 -0.11 -27.35
N LEU A 231 -7.43 -0.11 -26.13
CA LEU A 231 -7.75 -1.04 -25.05
C LEU A 231 -8.42 -0.31 -23.86
N SER A 232 -8.94 -1.09 -22.91
CA SER A 232 -9.56 -0.57 -21.68
C SER A 232 -8.72 -0.92 -20.45
N ARG A 233 -9.10 -0.42 -19.27
CA ARG A 233 -8.46 -0.79 -18.00
C ARG A 233 -8.65 -2.26 -17.62
N ALA A 234 -9.44 -3.03 -18.36
CA ALA A 234 -9.47 -4.49 -18.25
C ALA A 234 -8.07 -5.10 -18.47
N ASN A 235 -7.31 -4.55 -19.42
CA ASN A 235 -5.95 -4.98 -19.76
C ASN A 235 -4.88 -4.60 -18.73
N LEU A 236 -5.21 -3.75 -17.75
CA LEU A 236 -4.31 -3.39 -16.65
C LEU A 236 -4.37 -4.46 -15.56
N ILE A 237 -3.34 -5.29 -15.47
CA ILE A 237 -3.26 -6.37 -14.48
C ILE A 237 -2.97 -5.81 -13.10
N TYR A 238 -1.96 -4.93 -13.00
CA TYR A 238 -1.52 -4.32 -11.75
C TYR A 238 -0.96 -2.91 -11.98
N THR A 239 -1.16 -2.03 -11.00
CA THR A 239 -0.53 -0.70 -10.90
C THR A 239 -0.27 -0.36 -9.44
N GLY A 240 0.98 -0.02 -9.09
CA GLY A 240 1.37 0.38 -7.74
C GLY A 240 2.88 0.50 -7.59
N GLY A 241 3.36 1.31 -6.64
CA GLY A 241 4.80 1.45 -6.41
C GLY A 241 5.58 2.15 -7.52
N GLY A 242 4.91 2.73 -8.53
CA GLY A 242 5.55 3.17 -9.77
C GLY A 242 5.80 2.06 -10.79
N HIS A 243 5.19 0.90 -10.60
CA HIS A 243 5.24 -0.24 -11.50
C HIS A 243 3.84 -0.57 -12.05
N ALA A 244 3.79 -1.11 -13.26
CA ALA A 244 2.56 -1.64 -13.82
C ALA A 244 2.81 -2.90 -14.66
N TYR A 245 1.82 -3.78 -14.73
CA TYR A 245 1.77 -4.91 -15.66
C TYR A 245 0.52 -4.78 -16.53
N ILE A 246 0.69 -4.82 -17.84
CA ILE A 246 -0.37 -4.60 -18.83
C ILE A 246 -0.31 -5.73 -19.86
N LEU A 247 -1.46 -6.36 -20.10
CA LEU A 247 -1.61 -7.41 -21.11
C LEU A 247 -2.06 -6.79 -22.43
N LEU A 248 -1.19 -6.81 -23.44
CA LEU A 248 -1.42 -6.19 -24.74
C LEU A 248 -1.53 -7.27 -25.83
N PRO A 249 -2.14 -6.96 -27.00
CA PRO A 249 -2.10 -7.86 -28.13
C PRO A 249 -0.73 -7.82 -28.82
N HIS A 250 -0.21 -9.00 -29.15
CA HIS A 250 1.06 -9.12 -29.85
C HIS A 250 0.87 -8.89 -31.36
N THR A 251 0.84 -7.62 -31.76
CA THR A 251 0.73 -7.22 -33.18
C THR A 251 1.85 -6.25 -33.58
N PRO A 252 2.24 -6.21 -34.87
CA PRO A 252 3.22 -5.24 -35.35
C PRO A 252 2.85 -3.79 -35.04
N ALA A 253 1.56 -3.44 -35.12
CA ALA A 253 1.06 -2.10 -34.82
C ALA A 253 1.25 -1.73 -33.33
N ILE A 254 1.04 -2.68 -32.41
CA ILE A 254 1.26 -2.44 -30.98
C ILE A 254 2.76 -2.30 -30.67
N LEU A 255 3.62 -3.12 -31.27
CA LEU A 255 5.07 -3.01 -31.08
C LEU A 255 5.61 -1.64 -31.55
N ASP A 256 5.16 -1.18 -32.73
CA ASP A 256 5.52 0.13 -33.24
C ASP A 256 5.02 1.26 -32.32
N MET A 257 3.75 1.18 -31.88
CA MET A 257 3.16 2.14 -30.95
C MET A 257 3.92 2.22 -29.62
N LEU A 258 4.28 1.06 -29.03
CA LEU A 258 5.03 1.01 -27.77
C LEU A 258 6.42 1.64 -27.90
N SER A 259 7.10 1.46 -29.03
CA SER A 259 8.42 2.06 -29.26
C SER A 259 8.36 3.59 -29.23
N HIS A 260 7.38 4.18 -29.91
CA HIS A 260 7.14 5.63 -29.94
C HIS A 260 6.67 6.15 -28.58
N PHE A 261 5.71 5.46 -27.96
CA PHE A 261 5.16 5.83 -26.65
C PHE A 261 6.24 5.87 -25.57
N THR A 262 7.06 4.82 -25.47
CA THR A 262 8.12 4.75 -24.46
C THR A 262 9.22 5.79 -24.69
N ALA A 263 9.52 6.15 -25.94
CA ALA A 263 10.46 7.23 -26.26
C ALA A 263 9.90 8.60 -25.84
N GLU A 264 8.62 8.87 -26.11
CA GLU A 264 7.94 10.11 -25.72
C GLU A 264 7.90 10.27 -24.20
N VAL A 265 7.47 9.23 -23.47
CA VAL A 265 7.41 9.26 -22.00
C VAL A 265 8.79 9.47 -21.40
N ARG A 266 9.82 8.73 -21.85
CA ARG A 266 11.20 8.92 -21.36
C ARG A 266 11.73 10.32 -21.66
N GLY A 267 11.43 10.86 -22.85
CA GLY A 267 11.74 12.24 -23.20
C GLY A 267 11.13 13.24 -22.22
N TRP A 268 9.84 13.07 -21.88
CA TRP A 268 9.17 13.92 -20.90
C TRP A 268 9.79 13.80 -19.49
N PHE A 269 10.13 12.60 -19.03
CA PHE A 269 10.83 12.40 -17.74
C PHE A 269 12.19 13.11 -17.72
N ARG A 270 12.98 12.96 -18.79
CA ARG A 270 14.28 13.60 -18.94
C ARG A 270 14.14 15.13 -18.95
N ASP A 271 13.19 15.68 -19.68
CA ASP A 271 13.03 17.13 -19.77
C ASP A 271 12.48 17.75 -18.48
N THR A 272 11.58 17.03 -17.80
CA THR A 272 10.88 17.51 -16.61
C THR A 272 11.68 17.29 -15.33
N PHE A 273 12.35 16.14 -15.19
CA PHE A 273 13.04 15.73 -13.95
C PHE A 273 14.54 15.45 -14.13
N LYS A 274 15.09 15.58 -15.33
CA LYS A 274 16.48 15.24 -15.65
C LYS A 274 16.76 13.78 -15.28
N THR A 275 17.61 13.56 -14.29
CA THR A 275 18.02 12.23 -13.81
C THR A 275 17.35 11.82 -12.51
N ALA A 276 16.54 12.71 -11.90
CA ALA A 276 15.89 12.46 -10.62
C ALA A 276 14.82 11.37 -10.70
N LEU A 277 14.16 11.25 -11.86
CA LEU A 277 13.19 10.20 -12.17
C LEU A 277 13.50 9.59 -13.54
N TYR A 278 13.28 8.28 -13.66
CA TYR A 278 13.48 7.54 -14.89
C TYR A 278 12.44 6.42 -15.02
N LEU A 279 11.85 6.26 -16.19
CA LEU A 279 10.92 5.17 -16.49
C LEU A 279 11.63 4.13 -17.37
N ALA A 280 11.82 2.94 -16.82
CA ALA A 280 12.26 1.75 -17.55
C ALA A 280 11.02 0.93 -17.96
N SER A 281 11.09 0.23 -19.07
CA SER A 281 10.00 -0.59 -19.60
C SER A 281 10.53 -1.81 -20.36
N GLY A 282 9.78 -2.89 -20.34
CA GLY A 282 10.08 -4.10 -21.09
C GLY A 282 8.80 -4.80 -21.52
N TYR A 283 8.90 -5.66 -22.52
CA TYR A 283 7.80 -6.53 -22.93
C TYR A 283 8.31 -7.90 -23.35
N VAL A 284 7.45 -8.91 -23.20
CA VAL A 284 7.71 -10.30 -23.60
C VAL A 284 6.46 -10.86 -24.30
N PRO A 285 6.57 -11.41 -25.52
CA PRO A 285 5.50 -12.19 -26.14
C PRO A 285 5.20 -13.45 -25.33
N CYS A 286 3.92 -13.81 -25.21
CA CYS A 286 3.51 -15.03 -24.52
C CYS A 286 2.22 -15.61 -25.11
N SER A 287 2.02 -16.90 -24.83
CA SER A 287 0.80 -17.64 -25.18
C SER A 287 -0.12 -17.78 -23.97
N ALA A 288 -1.39 -18.13 -24.19
CA ALA A 288 -2.31 -18.43 -23.09
C ALA A 288 -1.81 -19.63 -22.26
N ALA A 289 -1.21 -20.64 -22.89
CA ALA A 289 -0.56 -21.75 -22.19
C ALA A 289 0.55 -21.27 -21.25
N SER A 290 1.39 -20.33 -21.66
CA SER A 290 2.43 -19.76 -20.79
C SER A 290 1.83 -19.01 -19.58
N LEU A 291 0.71 -18.30 -19.79
CA LEU A 291 -0.02 -17.60 -18.72
C LEU A 291 -0.77 -18.56 -17.78
N ALA A 292 -1.11 -19.75 -18.26
CA ALA A 292 -1.63 -20.90 -17.51
C ALA A 292 -0.53 -21.73 -16.81
N ASN A 293 0.73 -21.28 -16.87
CA ASN A 293 1.90 -22.02 -16.36
C ASN A 293 2.10 -23.39 -17.04
N GLN A 294 1.83 -23.48 -18.34
CA GLN A 294 1.98 -24.68 -19.16
C GLN A 294 3.02 -24.46 -20.29
N PRO A 295 4.17 -25.15 -20.27
CA PRO A 295 4.63 -26.11 -19.26
C PRO A 295 4.97 -25.43 -17.91
N ALA A 296 5.01 -26.21 -16.84
CA ALA A 296 5.31 -25.71 -15.50
C ALA A 296 6.60 -24.86 -15.46
N GLY A 297 6.49 -23.67 -14.89
CA GLY A 297 7.57 -22.68 -14.81
C GLY A 297 7.52 -21.60 -15.90
N SER A 298 6.75 -21.80 -16.97
CA SER A 298 6.60 -20.82 -18.06
C SER A 298 6.04 -19.48 -17.59
N TYR A 299 5.05 -19.48 -16.69
CA TYR A 299 4.47 -18.25 -16.13
C TYR A 299 5.55 -17.39 -15.46
N ARG A 300 6.32 -18.01 -14.56
CA ARG A 300 7.42 -17.35 -13.84
C ARG A 300 8.48 -16.83 -14.80
N GLU A 301 8.78 -17.58 -15.85
CA GLU A 301 9.77 -17.20 -16.85
C GLU A 301 9.37 -15.92 -17.60
N VAL A 302 8.10 -15.76 -17.98
CA VAL A 302 7.60 -14.54 -18.64
C VAL A 302 7.85 -13.31 -17.76
N PHE A 303 7.47 -13.34 -16.48
CA PHE A 303 7.70 -12.22 -15.56
C PHE A 303 9.19 -11.98 -15.27
N ARG A 304 9.99 -13.04 -15.18
CA ARG A 304 11.44 -12.95 -14.99
C ARG A 304 12.11 -12.25 -16.18
N GLN A 305 11.72 -12.58 -17.40
CA GLN A 305 12.25 -11.96 -18.62
C GLN A 305 11.90 -10.47 -18.71
N VAL A 306 10.63 -10.11 -18.45
CA VAL A 306 10.22 -8.70 -18.39
C VAL A 306 11.03 -7.92 -17.34
N SER A 307 11.19 -8.49 -16.14
CA SER A 307 11.98 -7.89 -15.06
C SER A 307 13.46 -7.74 -15.42
N ALA A 308 14.03 -8.71 -16.16
CA ALA A 308 15.40 -8.66 -16.63
C ALA A 308 15.60 -7.52 -17.65
N LEU A 309 14.69 -7.36 -18.61
CA LEU A 309 14.71 -6.26 -19.59
C LEU A 309 14.68 -4.89 -18.90
N ILE A 310 13.77 -4.72 -17.94
CA ILE A 310 13.65 -3.49 -17.14
C ILE A 310 14.94 -3.21 -16.37
N SER A 311 15.49 -4.23 -15.69
CA SER A 311 16.72 -4.11 -14.91
C SER A 311 17.92 -3.74 -15.78
N GLU A 312 18.01 -4.37 -16.96
CA GLU A 312 19.05 -4.06 -17.94
C GLU A 312 18.93 -2.61 -18.40
N GLN A 313 17.72 -2.13 -18.71
CA GLN A 313 17.50 -0.75 -19.13
C GLN A 313 17.83 0.27 -18.01
N LYS A 314 17.57 -0.07 -16.74
CA LYS A 314 17.96 0.77 -15.60
C LYS A 314 19.46 0.97 -15.46
N LEU A 315 20.27 0.01 -15.92
CA LEU A 315 21.74 0.10 -15.94
C LEU A 315 22.25 0.97 -17.11
N LYS A 316 21.50 1.05 -18.22
CA LYS A 316 21.81 1.82 -19.43
C LYS A 316 20.71 2.84 -19.74
N ARG A 317 20.48 3.77 -18.80
CA ARG A 317 19.33 4.70 -18.81
C ARG A 317 19.26 5.61 -20.05
N TYR A 318 20.39 6.15 -20.47
CA TYR A 318 20.48 7.18 -21.50
C TYR A 318 21.47 6.79 -22.59
N SER A 319 21.14 7.13 -23.82
CA SER A 319 22.04 7.05 -24.97
C SER A 319 23.14 8.11 -24.91
N ALA A 320 24.20 7.91 -25.70
CA ALA A 320 25.30 8.88 -25.81
C ALA A 320 24.79 10.28 -26.23
N ALA A 321 23.84 10.36 -27.16
CA ALA A 321 23.27 11.61 -27.63
C ALA A 321 22.53 12.36 -26.50
N GLU A 322 21.72 11.65 -25.70
CA GLU A 322 21.01 12.23 -24.56
C GLU A 322 21.97 12.71 -23.46
N ILE A 323 23.06 11.98 -23.21
CA ILE A 323 24.09 12.40 -22.25
C ILE A 323 24.78 13.68 -22.72
N ILE A 324 25.16 13.76 -24.01
CA ILE A 324 25.76 14.97 -24.60
C ILE A 324 24.78 16.15 -24.48
N GLU A 325 23.50 15.94 -24.74
CA GLU A 325 22.47 16.96 -24.60
C GLU A 325 22.32 17.45 -23.15
N MET A 326 22.27 16.53 -22.18
CA MET A 326 22.15 16.88 -20.76
C MET A 326 23.37 17.62 -20.21
N ASN A 327 24.55 17.41 -20.82
CA ASN A 327 25.80 18.08 -20.46
C ASN A 327 26.01 19.42 -21.19
N ARG A 328 25.03 19.89 -21.97
CA ARG A 328 25.11 21.23 -22.56
C ARG A 328 25.12 22.29 -21.45
N PRO A 329 26.01 23.30 -21.52
CA PRO A 329 26.06 24.37 -20.53
C PRO A 329 24.70 25.07 -20.41
N LEU A 330 24.21 25.22 -19.18
CA LEU A 330 23.06 26.06 -18.89
C LEU A 330 23.43 27.54 -19.04
N THR A 331 22.46 28.41 -19.34
CA THR A 331 22.70 29.86 -19.46
C THR A 331 22.62 30.61 -18.12
N GLN A 332 22.10 29.98 -17.07
CA GLN A 332 21.94 30.55 -15.72
C GLN A 332 22.62 29.64 -14.68
N HIS A 333 23.61 30.17 -13.94
CA HIS A 333 24.46 29.38 -13.03
C HIS A 333 24.45 29.84 -11.56
N GLU A 334 23.86 30.99 -11.25
CA GLU A 334 24.05 31.60 -9.93
C GLU A 334 23.10 31.09 -8.84
N ARG A 335 21.92 30.57 -9.23
CA ARG A 335 20.88 30.13 -8.28
C ARG A 335 20.37 28.74 -8.64
N GLU A 336 19.82 28.07 -7.62
CA GLU A 336 19.17 26.76 -7.75
C GLU A 336 17.79 26.78 -7.10
N CYS A 337 16.95 25.81 -7.48
CA CYS A 337 15.67 25.62 -6.87
C CYS A 337 15.84 25.26 -5.39
N ARG A 338 15.25 26.04 -4.48
CA ARG A 338 15.34 25.83 -3.01
C ARG A 338 14.80 24.49 -2.52
N VAL A 339 14.09 23.77 -3.39
CA VAL A 339 13.45 22.49 -3.06
C VAL A 339 14.17 21.33 -3.73
N CYS A 340 14.23 21.31 -5.07
CA CYS A 340 14.83 20.18 -5.82
C CYS A 340 16.24 20.43 -6.35
N ARG A 341 16.85 21.60 -6.05
CA ARG A 341 18.25 21.95 -6.39
C ARG A 341 18.61 21.95 -7.88
N ARG A 342 17.63 21.94 -8.77
CA ARG A 342 17.88 22.17 -10.20
C ARG A 342 18.13 23.65 -10.48
N SER A 343 19.03 23.93 -11.41
CA SER A 343 19.42 25.31 -11.78
C SER A 343 18.73 25.82 -13.04
N ASP A 344 17.99 24.97 -13.76
CA ASP A 344 17.24 25.34 -14.96
C ASP A 344 15.75 25.59 -14.67
N ARG A 345 15.10 26.39 -15.52
CA ARG A 345 13.66 26.72 -15.45
C ARG A 345 13.23 27.29 -14.09
N LEU A 346 14.07 28.17 -13.52
CA LEU A 346 13.76 28.88 -12.29
C LEU A 346 12.70 29.96 -12.55
N GLY A 347 11.63 29.89 -11.76
CA GLY A 347 10.57 30.90 -11.70
C GLY A 347 10.78 31.86 -10.53
N LYS A 348 9.68 32.27 -9.90
CA LYS A 348 9.71 33.19 -8.76
C LYS A 348 10.21 32.48 -7.49
N ASN A 349 10.81 33.24 -6.58
CA ASN A 349 11.27 32.76 -5.26
C ASN A 349 12.26 31.58 -5.30
N ASP A 350 13.03 31.45 -6.38
CA ASP A 350 13.98 30.35 -6.59
C ASP A 350 13.31 28.97 -6.48
N LEU A 351 12.13 28.85 -7.11
CA LEU A 351 11.45 27.58 -7.33
C LEU A 351 11.46 27.26 -8.82
N CYS A 352 11.71 26.01 -9.18
CA CYS A 352 11.49 25.57 -10.55
C CYS A 352 10.00 25.46 -10.85
N THR A 353 9.65 25.49 -12.13
CA THR A 353 8.25 25.42 -12.60
C THR A 353 7.44 24.26 -12.00
N VAL A 354 8.05 23.10 -11.81
CA VAL A 354 7.39 21.92 -11.19
C VAL A 354 7.15 22.14 -9.70
N CYS A 355 8.15 22.61 -8.95
CA CYS A 355 8.00 22.85 -7.51
C CYS A 355 7.03 24.01 -7.23
N GLU A 356 7.06 25.05 -8.06
CA GLU A 356 6.13 26.18 -7.98
C GLU A 356 4.68 25.72 -8.21
N SER A 357 4.42 24.97 -9.29
CA SER A 357 3.07 24.46 -9.59
C SER A 357 2.58 23.47 -8.54
N LEU A 358 3.42 22.52 -8.08
CA LEU A 358 3.07 21.59 -7.00
C LEU A 358 2.73 22.33 -5.70
N ASN A 359 3.52 23.32 -5.31
CA ASN A 359 3.22 24.13 -4.13
C ASN A 359 1.85 24.82 -4.27
N ALA A 360 1.53 25.33 -5.45
CA ALA A 360 0.26 26.01 -5.73
C ALA A 360 -0.97 25.08 -5.67
N VAL A 361 -0.84 23.81 -6.09
CA VAL A 361 -1.95 22.83 -6.04
C VAL A 361 -2.00 22.00 -4.75
N SER A 362 -0.93 22.00 -3.95
CA SER A 362 -0.76 21.09 -2.81
C SER A 362 -1.90 21.05 -1.79
N ALA A 363 -2.61 22.17 -1.54
CA ALA A 363 -3.74 22.17 -0.60
C ALA A 363 -4.93 21.42 -1.21
N ASP A 364 -5.24 21.79 -2.44
CA ASP A 364 -6.35 21.27 -3.21
C ASP A 364 -6.19 19.77 -3.46
N LEU A 365 -4.97 19.29 -3.73
CA LEU A 365 -4.70 17.87 -3.93
C LEU A 365 -5.06 17.03 -2.70
N LEU A 366 -4.99 17.59 -1.49
CA LEU A 366 -5.24 16.87 -0.24
C LEU A 366 -6.71 16.97 0.18
N THR A 367 -7.32 18.15 0.04
CA THR A 367 -8.65 18.43 0.56
C THR A 367 -9.78 18.10 -0.41
N LYS A 368 -9.53 18.21 -1.72
CA LYS A 368 -10.57 17.98 -2.74
C LYS A 368 -10.68 16.51 -3.11
N ASN A 369 -11.77 16.16 -3.80
CA ASN A 369 -12.16 14.77 -4.07
C ASN A 369 -12.04 14.37 -5.53
N TYR A 370 -12.04 15.34 -6.47
CA TYR A 370 -11.94 15.06 -7.89
C TYR A 370 -10.69 15.71 -8.48
N PHE A 371 -10.02 14.97 -9.36
CA PHE A 371 -8.81 15.40 -10.03
C PHE A 371 -9.04 15.39 -11.53
N VAL A 372 -9.01 16.55 -12.15
CA VAL A 372 -9.37 16.74 -13.55
C VAL A 372 -8.11 16.90 -14.37
N ILE A 373 -7.95 16.02 -15.36
CA ILE A 373 -6.88 16.04 -16.35
C ILE A 373 -7.36 16.87 -17.53
N ARG A 374 -6.60 17.92 -17.87
CA ARG A 374 -6.97 18.92 -18.88
C ARG A 374 -5.97 18.93 -20.04
N SER A 375 -6.46 19.14 -21.26
CA SER A 375 -5.64 19.24 -22.47
C SER A 375 -4.94 20.59 -22.61
N ALA A 376 -5.38 21.61 -21.87
CA ALA A 376 -4.78 22.94 -21.82
C ALA A 376 -4.64 23.43 -20.38
N LYS A 377 -3.69 24.34 -20.15
CA LYS A 377 -3.52 24.98 -18.85
C LYS A 377 -4.69 25.94 -18.60
N PRO A 378 -5.45 25.79 -17.51
CA PRO A 378 -6.53 26.73 -17.20
C PRO A 378 -5.96 28.09 -16.79
N GLU A 379 -6.59 29.18 -17.24
CA GLU A 379 -6.13 30.55 -16.99
C GLU A 379 -6.28 30.96 -15.50
N ASN A 380 -7.37 30.54 -14.86
CA ASN A 380 -7.77 31.01 -13.52
C ASN A 380 -7.63 29.93 -12.42
N LYS A 381 -6.91 28.84 -12.68
CA LYS A 381 -6.72 27.75 -11.71
C LYS A 381 -5.25 27.33 -11.62
N SER A 382 -4.81 27.06 -10.39
CA SER A 382 -3.52 26.39 -10.17
C SER A 382 -3.57 25.00 -10.81
N ALA A 383 -2.55 24.69 -11.61
CA ALA A 383 -2.42 23.40 -12.28
C ALA A 383 -0.96 22.95 -12.32
N VAL A 384 -0.72 21.65 -12.29
CA VAL A 384 0.61 21.04 -12.45
C VAL A 384 0.70 20.27 -13.76
N MET A 385 1.84 20.36 -14.43
CA MET A 385 2.08 19.68 -15.71
C MET A 385 2.13 18.16 -15.54
N LEU A 386 1.61 17.46 -16.54
CA LEU A 386 1.65 16.01 -16.68
C LEU A 386 2.32 15.64 -18.02
N PRO A 387 2.62 14.35 -18.27
CA PRO A 387 3.00 13.87 -19.59
C PRO A 387 1.97 14.26 -20.68
N PHE A 388 2.39 14.17 -21.94
CA PHE A 388 1.54 14.39 -23.12
C PHE A 388 0.96 15.81 -23.25
N GLY A 389 1.54 16.78 -22.54
CA GLY A 389 1.07 18.17 -22.55
C GLY A 389 -0.18 18.41 -21.69
N TYR A 390 -0.59 17.43 -20.88
CA TYR A 390 -1.75 17.55 -20.01
C TYR A 390 -1.45 18.34 -18.72
N TYR A 391 -2.51 18.74 -18.03
CA TYR A 391 -2.47 19.46 -16.77
C TYR A 391 -3.41 18.85 -15.74
N LEU A 392 -2.96 18.77 -14.50
CA LEU A 392 -3.74 18.29 -13.35
C LEU A 392 -4.30 19.47 -12.56
N THR A 393 -5.60 19.44 -12.31
CA THR A 393 -6.31 20.33 -11.38
C THR A 393 -7.12 19.52 -10.36
N ALA A 394 -7.43 20.12 -9.21
CA ALA A 394 -8.25 19.49 -8.18
C ALA A 394 -9.52 20.30 -7.89
N GLU A 395 -10.66 19.61 -7.79
CA GLU A 395 -12.00 20.20 -7.71
C GLU A 395 -12.87 19.45 -6.68
N THR A 396 -13.72 20.19 -5.95
CA THR A 396 -14.64 19.59 -4.96
C THR A 396 -15.80 18.86 -5.64
N LYS A 397 -16.22 19.37 -6.80
CA LYS A 397 -17.13 18.75 -7.75
C LYS A 397 -16.49 18.86 -9.12
N ALA A 398 -16.46 17.77 -9.88
CA ALA A 398 -15.98 17.84 -11.25
C ALA A 398 -17.13 18.22 -12.19
N VAL A 399 -16.82 19.06 -13.18
CA VAL A 399 -17.69 19.38 -14.32
C VAL A 399 -16.86 19.16 -15.57
N ARG A 400 -17.35 18.33 -16.50
CA ARG A 400 -16.70 18.14 -17.80
C ARG A 400 -16.84 19.40 -18.63
N THR A 401 -15.72 19.86 -19.17
CA THR A 401 -15.57 20.97 -20.11
C THR A 401 -14.85 20.48 -21.37
N ASP A 402 -14.81 21.27 -22.44
CA ASP A 402 -14.20 20.85 -23.72
C ASP A 402 -12.71 20.47 -23.60
N ASP A 403 -11.99 21.05 -22.65
CA ASP A 403 -10.59 20.73 -22.35
C ASP A 403 -10.43 19.55 -21.38
N THR A 404 -11.53 18.99 -20.85
CA THR A 404 -11.47 17.85 -19.91
C THR A 404 -11.13 16.57 -20.66
N VAL A 405 -9.96 16.02 -20.36
CA VAL A 405 -9.49 14.74 -20.89
C VAL A 405 -10.05 13.60 -20.06
N ARG A 406 -9.90 13.66 -18.72
CA ARG A 406 -10.30 12.61 -17.77
C ARG A 406 -10.58 13.21 -16.39
N ILE A 407 -11.35 12.49 -15.58
CA ILE A 407 -11.63 12.84 -14.19
C ILE A 407 -11.30 11.62 -13.33
N PHE A 408 -10.53 11.83 -12.26
CA PHE A 408 -10.27 10.83 -11.23
C PHE A 408 -11.00 11.17 -9.93
N GLY A 409 -11.60 10.17 -9.28
CA GLY A 409 -12.26 10.30 -7.97
C GLY A 409 -11.43 9.69 -6.83
N LYS A 410 -11.12 10.47 -5.78
CA LYS A 410 -10.41 9.99 -4.58
C LYS A 410 -11.29 9.04 -3.77
N ASN A 411 -11.03 7.74 -3.82
CA ASN A 411 -11.81 6.71 -3.11
C ASN A 411 -13.34 6.82 -3.37
N LYS A 412 -13.74 7.37 -4.52
CA LYS A 412 -15.14 7.60 -4.89
C LYS A 412 -15.39 7.09 -6.30
N ILE A 413 -16.52 6.41 -6.47
CA ILE A 413 -17.03 5.97 -7.77
C ILE A 413 -17.75 7.12 -8.51
N ALA A 414 -18.07 6.87 -9.76
CA ALA A 414 -18.76 7.79 -10.67
C ALA A 414 -20.26 8.02 -10.34
N ASP A 415 -20.64 8.29 -9.09
CA ASP A 415 -22.07 8.42 -8.70
C ASP A 415 -22.80 9.58 -9.41
N THR A 416 -22.08 10.65 -9.75
CA THR A 416 -22.66 11.91 -10.28
C THR A 416 -22.00 12.41 -11.57
N ASN A 417 -20.93 11.76 -12.02
CA ASN A 417 -20.13 12.20 -13.17
C ASN A 417 -19.67 10.98 -13.98
N PRO A 418 -20.44 10.59 -15.02
CA PRO A 418 -20.07 9.52 -15.94
C PRO A 418 -18.63 9.58 -16.44
N GLY A 419 -17.97 8.43 -16.49
CA GLY A 419 -16.58 8.29 -16.92
C GLY A 419 -15.54 8.90 -15.95
N THR A 420 -15.89 9.08 -14.67
CA THR A 420 -14.90 9.28 -13.60
C THR A 420 -14.22 7.95 -13.29
N VAL A 421 -12.89 7.95 -13.18
CA VAL A 421 -12.12 6.77 -12.78
C VAL A 421 -11.78 6.86 -11.29
N ARG A 422 -12.15 5.85 -10.50
CA ARG A 422 -11.83 5.77 -9.07
C ARG A 422 -10.34 5.51 -8.88
N LEU A 423 -9.71 6.34 -8.05
CA LEU A 423 -8.35 6.14 -7.55
C LEU A 423 -8.39 5.75 -6.08
N TRP A 424 -7.99 4.51 -5.80
CA TRP A 424 -7.76 4.02 -4.45
C TRP A 424 -6.52 4.68 -3.85
N MET A 425 -6.64 5.31 -2.68
CA MET A 425 -5.54 6.05 -2.07
C MET A 425 -5.58 6.11 -0.54
N GLY A 426 -4.40 5.89 0.05
CA GLY A 426 -4.09 6.14 1.44
C GLY A 426 -4.06 7.64 1.69
N SER A 427 -5.19 8.22 2.06
CA SER A 427 -5.38 9.68 2.15
C SER A 427 -5.65 10.18 3.56
N TYR A 428 -5.63 9.29 4.56
CA TYR A 428 -5.78 9.65 5.97
C TYR A 428 -4.76 10.70 6.40
N ALA A 429 -5.26 11.75 7.06
CA ALA A 429 -4.44 12.70 7.80
C ALA A 429 -5.29 13.36 8.89
N ALA A 430 -4.85 13.23 10.13
CA ALA A 430 -5.48 13.90 11.26
C ALA A 430 -5.24 15.42 11.26
N ALA A 431 -4.11 15.87 10.71
CA ALA A 431 -3.73 17.28 10.68
C ALA A 431 -2.91 17.66 9.45
N SER A 432 -2.67 18.97 9.28
CA SER A 432 -2.05 19.54 8.07
C SER A 432 -0.55 19.80 8.19
N ASN A 433 -0.04 19.84 9.42
CA ASN A 433 1.36 20.10 9.76
C ASN A 433 1.82 19.18 10.91
N PHE A 434 3.11 19.22 11.21
CA PHE A 434 3.73 18.31 12.18
C PHE A 434 3.48 18.71 13.62
N GLU A 435 3.38 20.01 13.87
CA GLU A 435 3.10 20.58 15.17
C GLU A 435 1.75 20.07 15.68
N GLU A 436 0.69 20.17 14.88
CA GLU A 436 -0.64 19.66 15.19
C GLU A 436 -0.67 18.12 15.36
N LEU A 437 0.12 17.38 14.55
CA LEU A 437 0.18 15.91 14.68
C LEU A 437 0.83 15.47 15.99
N ALA A 438 1.89 16.14 16.42
CA ALA A 438 2.64 15.79 17.63
C ALA A 438 2.07 16.44 18.90
N GLU A 439 1.14 17.37 18.75
CA GLU A 439 0.50 18.06 19.87
C GLU A 439 -0.24 17.08 20.77
N ARG A 440 -0.08 17.27 22.08
CA ARG A 440 -0.73 16.46 23.11
C ARG A 440 -1.07 17.33 24.31
N GLU A 441 -2.19 17.01 24.94
CA GLU A 441 -2.56 17.52 26.25
C GLU A 441 -2.07 16.53 27.32
N GLY A 442 -1.35 16.99 28.35
CA GLY A 442 -0.90 16.16 29.48
C GLY A 442 0.54 15.63 29.41
N GLU A 443 0.75 14.43 29.95
CA GLU A 443 2.05 13.74 30.07
C GLU A 443 2.52 13.19 28.74
N GLY A 444 3.84 13.14 28.50
CA GLY A 444 4.52 12.43 27.42
C GLY A 444 5.33 13.33 26.50
N ILE A 445 6.31 12.78 25.78
CA ILE A 445 7.19 13.58 24.92
C ILE A 445 6.47 14.05 23.66
N CYS A 446 6.69 15.31 23.30
CA CYS A 446 6.28 15.89 22.02
C CYS A 446 7.33 15.57 20.95
N ARG A 447 7.08 14.50 20.18
CA ARG A 447 7.96 14.01 19.10
C ARG A 447 7.15 13.45 17.95
N LEU A 448 7.74 13.54 16.76
CA LEU A 448 7.25 12.84 15.58
C LEU A 448 7.76 11.40 15.59
N GLY A 449 6.86 10.46 15.40
CA GLY A 449 7.17 9.13 14.90
C GLY A 449 7.12 9.11 13.39
N VAL A 450 8.06 8.40 12.77
CA VAL A 450 8.04 8.09 11.35
C VAL A 450 8.11 6.59 11.21
N LEU A 451 7.06 5.99 10.64
CA LEU A 451 7.03 4.57 10.28
C LEU A 451 7.35 4.44 8.80
N ARG A 452 8.31 3.59 8.50
CA ARG A 452 8.55 3.07 7.16
C ARG A 452 8.47 1.55 7.20
N ALA A 453 7.63 0.96 6.36
CA ALA A 453 7.37 -0.47 6.40
C ALA A 453 7.13 -1.04 5.01
N ASP A 454 7.45 -2.31 4.84
CA ASP A 454 7.41 -3.02 3.56
C ASP A 454 6.94 -4.46 3.76
N VAL A 455 6.13 -4.96 2.83
CA VAL A 455 5.62 -6.34 2.88
C VAL A 455 6.72 -7.33 2.55
N ASP A 456 6.91 -8.31 3.41
CA ASP A 456 7.97 -9.29 3.28
C ASP A 456 7.73 -10.23 2.10
N ASN A 457 8.71 -10.27 1.18
CA ASN A 457 8.75 -11.20 0.04
C ASN A 457 7.59 -11.03 -0.95
N LEU A 458 6.98 -9.84 -1.05
CA LEU A 458 5.81 -9.63 -1.93
C LEU A 458 6.07 -10.01 -3.39
N GLY A 459 7.20 -9.59 -3.97
CA GLY A 459 7.57 -9.95 -5.34
C GLY A 459 7.75 -11.47 -5.54
N GLN A 460 8.22 -12.19 -4.51
CA GLN A 460 8.32 -13.64 -4.56
C GLN A 460 6.94 -14.30 -4.42
N ALA A 461 6.08 -13.80 -3.53
CA ALA A 461 4.71 -14.29 -3.36
C ALA A 461 3.91 -14.15 -4.67
N PHE A 462 4.10 -13.06 -5.40
CA PHE A 462 3.44 -12.83 -6.69
C PHE A 462 3.87 -13.81 -7.79
N ILE A 463 5.14 -14.24 -7.81
CA ILE A 463 5.71 -15.06 -8.90
C ILE A 463 5.75 -16.56 -8.55
N ALA A 464 5.87 -16.89 -7.26
CA ALA A 464 6.17 -18.23 -6.76
C ALA A 464 5.48 -18.54 -5.42
N GLY A 465 4.49 -17.74 -4.99
CA GLY A 465 3.77 -17.95 -3.74
C GLY A 465 2.71 -19.05 -3.81
N PHE A 466 2.18 -19.34 -5.01
CA PHE A 466 1.25 -20.45 -5.24
C PHE A 466 2.01 -21.70 -5.70
N ASP A 467 1.47 -22.88 -5.37
CA ASP A 467 1.98 -24.15 -5.89
C ASP A 467 1.93 -24.17 -7.43
N ALA A 468 2.78 -24.99 -8.05
CA ALA A 468 2.93 -25.02 -9.51
C ALA A 468 1.60 -25.25 -10.25
N ASP A 469 0.71 -26.06 -9.68
CA ASP A 469 -0.60 -26.40 -10.24
C ASP A 469 -1.64 -25.28 -10.05
N TYR A 470 -1.40 -24.34 -9.14
CA TYR A 470 -2.26 -23.19 -8.85
C TYR A 470 -1.73 -21.89 -9.45
N MET A 471 -0.49 -21.86 -9.94
CA MET A 471 0.11 -20.65 -10.46
C MET A 471 -0.54 -20.22 -11.78
N SER A 472 -1.18 -19.04 -11.79
CA SER A 472 -1.79 -18.48 -13.00
C SER A 472 -1.91 -16.96 -12.95
N LEU A 473 -2.07 -16.34 -14.13
CA LEU A 473 -2.28 -14.89 -14.24
C LEU A 473 -3.50 -14.37 -13.44
N PRO A 474 -4.68 -15.02 -13.44
CA PRO A 474 -5.84 -14.56 -12.69
C PRO A 474 -5.63 -14.54 -11.18
N ARG A 475 -5.04 -15.60 -10.61
CA ARG A 475 -4.75 -15.65 -9.16
C ARG A 475 -3.75 -14.56 -8.76
N ALA A 476 -2.70 -14.36 -9.56
CA ALA A 476 -1.73 -13.30 -9.32
C ALA A 476 -2.33 -11.89 -9.43
N ALA A 477 -3.22 -11.66 -10.40
CA ALA A 477 -3.95 -10.40 -10.57
C ALA A 477 -4.89 -10.12 -9.38
N ALA A 478 -5.67 -11.13 -8.97
CA ALA A 478 -6.59 -11.04 -7.84
C ALA A 478 -5.85 -10.81 -6.52
N PHE A 479 -4.71 -11.48 -6.33
CA PHE A 479 -3.81 -11.29 -5.19
C PHE A 479 -3.27 -9.86 -5.12
N SER A 480 -2.75 -9.35 -6.24
CA SER A 480 -2.20 -7.99 -6.33
C SER A 480 -3.25 -6.92 -6.07
N ARG A 481 -4.47 -7.11 -6.59
CA ARG A 481 -5.60 -6.22 -6.35
C ARG A 481 -5.99 -6.23 -4.87
N SER A 482 -6.11 -7.40 -4.26
CA SER A 482 -6.46 -7.56 -2.85
C SER A 482 -5.47 -6.85 -1.93
N LEU A 483 -4.17 -7.00 -2.16
CA LEU A 483 -3.15 -6.28 -1.40
C LEU A 483 -3.14 -4.77 -1.69
N SER A 484 -3.34 -4.37 -2.94
CA SER A 484 -3.46 -2.95 -3.29
C SER A 484 -4.63 -2.29 -2.56
N LEU A 485 -5.78 -2.97 -2.46
CA LEU A 485 -6.93 -2.48 -1.69
C LEU A 485 -6.63 -2.40 -0.20
N PHE A 486 -5.89 -3.36 0.35
CA PHE A 486 -5.45 -3.31 1.74
C PHE A 486 -4.60 -2.06 2.00
N PHE A 487 -3.51 -1.87 1.26
CA PHE A 487 -2.57 -0.77 1.51
C PHE A 487 -3.06 0.60 1.03
N LYS A 488 -3.92 0.67 0.00
CA LYS A 488 -4.45 1.96 -0.49
C LYS A 488 -5.77 2.34 0.17
N TYR A 489 -6.60 1.40 0.63
CA TYR A 489 -7.94 1.72 1.14
C TYR A 489 -8.15 1.31 2.61
N ARG A 490 -7.80 0.08 3.00
CA ARG A 490 -7.99 -0.41 4.40
C ARG A 490 -7.23 0.39 5.43
N ILE A 491 -6.00 0.84 5.11
CA ILE A 491 -5.19 1.62 6.06
C ILE A 491 -5.87 2.90 6.54
N ASN A 492 -6.75 3.50 5.72
CA ASN A 492 -7.46 4.72 6.11
C ASN A 492 -8.40 4.44 7.29
N GLN A 493 -9.06 3.27 7.26
CA GLN A 493 -9.91 2.82 8.37
C GLN A 493 -9.07 2.45 9.59
N LEU A 494 -7.95 1.74 9.42
CA LEU A 494 -7.06 1.38 10.54
C LEU A 494 -6.54 2.62 11.29
N LEU A 495 -6.25 3.70 10.57
CA LEU A 495 -5.85 4.98 11.16
C LEU A 495 -7.02 5.75 11.77
N ALA A 496 -8.22 5.66 11.19
CA ALA A 496 -9.43 6.29 11.74
C ALA A 496 -9.98 5.58 12.99
N GLU A 497 -9.77 4.27 13.09
CA GLU A 497 -10.25 3.39 14.15
C GLU A 497 -9.08 2.75 14.90
N GLY A 498 -8.15 3.57 15.42
CA GLY A 498 -7.02 3.07 16.19
C GLY A 498 -7.49 2.27 17.40
N ARG A 499 -6.99 1.04 17.55
CA ARG A 499 -7.41 0.11 18.63
C ARG A 499 -6.31 -0.08 19.67
N TYR A 500 -5.07 -0.30 19.24
CA TYR A 500 -3.96 -0.53 20.17
C TYR A 500 -3.34 0.78 20.69
N HIS A 501 -3.39 1.03 22.00
CA HIS A 501 -2.74 2.20 22.59
C HIS A 501 -1.64 1.80 23.56
N LEU A 502 -0.47 2.44 23.46
CA LEU A 502 0.63 2.22 24.40
C LEU A 502 0.27 2.58 25.85
N SER A 503 -0.70 3.48 26.05
CA SER A 503 -1.24 3.84 27.36
C SER A 503 -2.18 2.78 27.96
N GLY A 504 -2.46 1.68 27.26
CA GLY A 504 -3.40 0.65 27.70
C GLY A 504 -4.88 1.02 27.52
N SER A 505 -5.19 2.16 26.90
CA SER A 505 -6.58 2.52 26.57
C SER A 505 -7.21 1.50 25.62
N THR A 506 -8.45 1.11 25.91
CA THR A 506 -9.27 0.23 25.07
C THR A 506 -10.25 0.99 24.18
N GLN A 507 -10.27 2.33 24.27
CA GLN A 507 -11.15 3.16 23.46
C GLN A 507 -10.65 3.26 22.03
N ILE A 508 -11.55 3.01 21.07
CA ILE A 508 -11.25 3.20 19.66
C ILE A 508 -11.22 4.70 19.37
N GLN A 509 -10.08 5.20 18.88
CA GLN A 509 -9.92 6.62 18.56
C GLN A 509 -9.05 6.85 17.32
N PRO A 510 -9.28 7.95 16.57
CA PRO A 510 -8.45 8.28 15.42
C PRO A 510 -7.00 8.53 15.81
N ARG A 511 -6.07 8.04 15.01
CA ARG A 511 -4.63 8.22 15.20
C ARG A 511 -4.20 9.64 14.84
N ARG A 512 -3.35 10.28 15.64
CA ARG A 512 -2.70 11.53 15.24
C ARG A 512 -1.57 11.26 14.25
N ALA A 513 -1.93 10.85 13.05
CA ALA A 513 -0.99 10.49 12.00
C ALA A 513 -1.48 10.95 10.62
N ALA A 514 -0.57 10.93 9.66
CA ALA A 514 -0.83 11.21 8.26
C ALA A 514 -0.08 10.21 7.38
N VAL A 515 -0.80 9.64 6.42
CA VAL A 515 -0.22 8.84 5.36
C VAL A 515 0.48 9.79 4.39
N VAL A 516 1.78 9.58 4.21
CA VAL A 516 2.58 10.28 3.21
C VAL A 516 2.51 9.54 1.88
N TYR A 517 2.74 8.23 1.93
CA TYR A 517 2.63 7.32 0.81
C TYR A 517 2.21 5.94 1.32
N ALA A 518 1.34 5.29 0.56
CA ALA A 518 0.96 3.89 0.77
C ALA A 518 0.56 3.31 -0.58
N GLY A 519 1.35 2.38 -1.10
CA GLY A 519 1.05 1.78 -2.39
C GLY A 519 2.03 0.68 -2.77
N GLY A 520 1.48 -0.44 -3.28
CA GLY A 520 2.26 -1.65 -3.50
C GLY A 520 2.61 -2.30 -2.17
N ASP A 521 3.90 -2.46 -1.91
CA ASP A 521 4.53 -2.99 -0.70
C ASP A 521 4.98 -1.90 0.30
N ASP A 522 5.33 -0.70 -0.14
CA ASP A 522 5.94 0.36 0.70
C ASP A 522 4.90 1.29 1.36
N LEU A 523 5.13 1.58 2.65
CA LEU A 523 4.30 2.41 3.51
C LEU A 523 5.15 3.44 4.24
N PHE A 524 4.76 4.72 4.17
CA PHE A 524 5.37 5.81 4.92
C PHE A 524 4.31 6.63 5.67
N VAL A 525 4.35 6.59 7.00
CA VAL A 525 3.41 7.28 7.88
C VAL A 525 4.16 8.16 8.88
N VAL A 526 3.66 9.37 9.10
CA VAL A 526 4.22 10.32 10.08
C VAL A 526 3.14 10.78 11.04
N GLY A 527 3.44 10.90 12.32
CA GLY A 527 2.47 11.29 13.33
C GLY A 527 3.06 11.46 14.72
N ALA A 528 2.20 11.55 15.72
CA ALA A 528 2.60 11.37 17.11
C ALA A 528 3.23 9.98 17.29
N TRP A 529 4.39 9.92 17.94
CA TRP A 529 5.20 8.71 17.99
C TRP A 529 4.50 7.49 18.60
N ASP A 530 3.65 7.71 19.59
CA ASP A 530 2.86 6.71 20.28
C ASP A 530 1.73 6.17 19.38
N ASP A 531 1.04 7.05 18.66
CA ASP A 531 0.03 6.66 17.68
C ASP A 531 0.63 5.96 16.46
N VAL A 532 1.85 6.31 16.06
CA VAL A 532 2.57 5.62 14.97
C VAL A 532 2.96 4.20 15.39
N ILE A 533 3.43 3.99 16.62
CA ILE A 533 3.67 2.63 17.15
C ILE A 533 2.35 1.87 17.24
N GLY A 534 1.29 2.50 17.76
CA GLY A 534 -0.01 1.85 17.86
C GLY A 534 -0.62 1.46 16.51
N PHE A 535 -0.47 2.32 15.51
CA PHE A 535 -0.83 2.00 14.14
C PHE A 535 -0.01 0.84 13.57
N ALA A 536 1.30 0.76 13.85
CA ALA A 536 2.12 -0.35 13.38
C ALA A 536 1.63 -1.70 13.94
N VAL A 537 1.22 -1.74 15.21
CA VAL A 537 0.62 -2.93 15.83
C VAL A 537 -0.72 -3.27 15.19
N ASP A 538 -1.63 -2.30 15.04
CA ASP A 538 -2.93 -2.50 14.39
C ASP A 538 -2.77 -2.99 12.95
N LEU A 539 -1.79 -2.46 12.22
CA LEU A 539 -1.48 -2.83 10.85
C LEU A 539 -1.01 -4.28 10.74
N GLN A 540 -0.07 -4.70 11.60
CA GLN A 540 0.43 -6.09 11.62
C GLN A 540 -0.68 -7.07 11.97
N ASP A 541 -1.49 -6.77 12.99
CA ASP A 541 -2.61 -7.63 13.39
C ASP A 541 -3.68 -7.71 12.28
N ALA A 542 -3.99 -6.57 11.64
CA ALA A 542 -4.92 -6.54 10.52
C ALA A 542 -4.39 -7.29 9.30
N LEU A 543 -3.09 -7.16 8.97
CA LEU A 543 -2.46 -7.86 7.86
C LEU A 543 -2.46 -9.38 8.12
N LYS A 544 -2.03 -9.80 9.33
CA LYS A 544 -2.04 -11.20 9.74
C LYS A 544 -3.42 -11.83 9.62
N ARG A 545 -4.48 -11.13 10.04
CA ARG A 545 -5.87 -11.58 9.88
C ARG A 545 -6.31 -11.64 8.42
N PHE A 546 -5.94 -10.63 7.63
CA PHE A 546 -6.31 -10.53 6.22
C PHE A 546 -5.64 -11.62 5.36
N THR A 547 -4.36 -11.89 5.60
CA THR A 547 -3.54 -12.81 4.81
C THR A 547 -3.41 -14.19 5.46
N GLN A 548 -4.16 -14.49 6.53
CA GLN A 548 -4.07 -15.77 7.23
C GLN A 548 -2.63 -16.12 7.68
N ASP A 549 -1.90 -15.12 8.17
CA ASP A 549 -0.50 -15.27 8.62
C ASP A 549 0.49 -15.74 7.53
N THR A 550 0.09 -15.73 6.26
CA THR A 550 0.94 -16.14 5.12
C THR A 550 1.89 -15.04 4.64
N LEU A 551 1.63 -13.80 5.02
CA LEU A 551 2.43 -12.61 4.72
C LEU A 551 2.62 -11.78 5.97
N HIS A 552 3.78 -11.12 6.04
CA HIS A 552 4.20 -10.32 7.17
C HIS A 552 4.72 -8.96 6.71
N ILE A 553 4.82 -8.01 7.63
CA ILE A 553 5.44 -6.71 7.36
C ILE A 553 6.72 -6.55 8.18
N SER A 554 7.75 -6.01 7.56
CA SER A 554 8.94 -5.56 8.25
C SER A 554 9.07 -4.05 8.15
N GLY A 555 9.43 -3.40 9.25
CA GLY A 555 9.45 -1.95 9.30
C GLY A 555 10.44 -1.35 10.31
N GLY A 556 10.56 -0.04 10.25
CA GLY A 556 11.32 0.76 11.20
C GLY A 556 10.51 1.95 11.68
N ILE A 557 10.62 2.29 12.97
CA ILE A 557 10.02 3.50 13.55
C ILE A 557 11.13 4.39 14.10
N GLY A 558 11.33 5.55 13.46
CA GLY A 558 12.23 6.59 13.94
C GLY A 558 11.50 7.62 14.79
N LEU A 559 12.22 8.24 15.74
CA LEU A 559 11.69 9.26 16.66
C LEU A 559 12.46 10.57 16.51
N TYR A 560 11.76 11.66 16.21
CA TYR A 560 12.40 12.91 15.78
C TYR A 560 11.80 14.18 16.41
N PRO A 561 12.63 15.23 16.61
CA PRO A 561 12.13 16.59 16.85
C PRO A 561 11.33 17.13 15.66
N LEU A 562 10.38 18.04 15.92
CA LEU A 562 9.47 18.58 14.89
C LEU A 562 10.20 19.29 13.73
N ARG A 563 11.30 19.97 14.05
CA ARG A 563 12.09 20.75 13.08
C ARG A 563 13.15 19.93 12.35
N TYR A 564 13.28 18.63 12.67
CA TYR A 564 14.29 17.79 12.05
C TYR A 564 13.99 17.60 10.55
N PRO A 565 14.99 17.61 9.65
CA PRO A 565 14.73 17.49 8.22
C PRO A 565 14.13 16.14 7.84
N ILE A 566 13.00 16.16 7.12
CA ILE A 566 12.30 14.95 6.67
C ILE A 566 13.18 14.03 5.82
N ALA A 567 14.01 14.59 4.95
CA ALA A 567 14.92 13.81 4.13
C ALA A 567 15.89 12.96 4.99
N SER A 568 16.28 13.47 6.16
CA SER A 568 17.06 12.72 7.15
C SER A 568 16.20 11.69 7.86
N MET A 569 14.99 12.06 8.32
CA MET A 569 14.04 11.11 8.94
C MET A 569 13.79 9.88 8.05
N ALA A 570 13.48 10.11 6.77
CA ALA A 570 13.17 9.04 5.82
C ALA A 570 14.36 8.13 5.53
N ARG A 571 15.58 8.68 5.51
CA ARG A 571 16.81 7.91 5.33
C ARG A 571 17.11 7.03 6.53
N GLU A 572 17.08 7.63 7.72
CA GLU A 572 17.37 6.94 8.98
C GLU A 572 16.33 5.86 9.26
N THR A 573 15.04 6.18 9.09
CA THR A 573 13.96 5.19 9.25
C THR A 573 14.04 4.09 8.19
N GLY A 574 14.50 4.39 6.97
CA GLY A 574 14.81 3.37 5.97
C GLY A 574 15.96 2.43 6.37
N SER A 575 16.96 2.92 7.10
CA SER A 575 17.98 2.05 7.71
C SER A 575 17.39 1.17 8.81
N LEU A 576 16.44 1.67 9.61
CA LEU A 576 15.71 0.87 10.60
C LEU A 576 14.87 -0.25 9.96
N GLU A 577 14.15 0.05 8.87
CA GLU A 577 13.44 -0.95 8.07
C GLU A 577 14.41 -2.03 7.53
N THR A 578 15.60 -1.62 7.08
CA THR A 578 16.63 -2.54 6.58
C THR A 578 17.14 -3.48 7.68
N TYR A 579 17.30 -3.01 8.92
CA TYR A 579 17.66 -3.89 10.04
C TYR A 579 16.61 -4.97 10.27
N SER A 580 15.33 -4.62 10.23
CA SER A 580 14.23 -5.58 10.34
C SER A 580 14.23 -6.61 9.21
N LYS A 581 14.46 -6.19 7.96
CA LYS A 581 14.55 -7.08 6.80
C LYS A 581 15.75 -8.04 6.84
N ASN A 582 16.79 -7.71 7.61
CA ASN A 582 17.96 -8.57 7.81
C ASN A 582 17.78 -9.60 8.93
N VAL A 583 16.69 -9.52 9.71
CA VAL A 583 16.34 -10.55 10.69
C VAL A 583 16.00 -11.85 9.92
N PRO A 584 16.54 -13.02 10.33
CA PRO A 584 16.15 -14.29 9.73
C PRO A 584 14.64 -14.51 9.81
N GLY A 585 14.01 -14.76 8.66
CA GLY A 585 12.55 -14.87 8.57
C GLY A 585 11.80 -13.54 8.48
N LYS A 586 12.49 -12.40 8.56
CA LYS A 586 11.92 -11.04 8.54
C LYS A 586 10.87 -10.87 9.64
N ASN A 587 9.64 -10.41 9.33
CA ASN A 587 8.54 -10.27 10.29
C ASN A 587 8.98 -9.54 11.57
N ALA A 588 9.61 -8.38 11.39
CA ALA A 588 10.29 -7.66 12.46
C ALA A 588 10.04 -6.14 12.42
N LEU A 589 10.15 -5.50 13.58
CA LEU A 589 10.08 -4.06 13.74
C LEU A 589 11.30 -3.56 14.51
N THR A 590 11.94 -2.52 13.97
CA THR A 590 13.06 -1.84 14.64
C THR A 590 12.60 -0.50 15.18
N LEU A 591 12.66 -0.33 16.50
CA LEU A 591 12.27 0.90 17.19
C LEU A 591 13.49 1.76 17.52
N PHE A 592 13.44 3.02 17.10
CA PHE A 592 14.37 4.13 17.40
C PHE A 592 15.79 3.97 16.87
N ASP A 593 16.47 2.86 17.16
CA ASP A 593 17.82 2.54 16.74
C ASP A 593 18.01 1.03 16.51
N ALA A 594 19.18 0.64 16.01
CA ALA A 594 19.48 -0.76 15.66
C ALA A 594 19.37 -1.74 16.83
N SER A 595 19.52 -1.29 18.08
CA SER A 595 19.40 -2.16 19.25
C SER A 595 17.95 -2.54 19.54
N GLY A 596 17.00 -1.71 19.12
CA GLY A 596 15.55 -1.93 19.25
C GLY A 596 14.94 -2.80 18.16
N CYS A 597 15.72 -3.70 17.54
CA CYS A 597 15.25 -4.63 16.51
C CYS A 597 14.68 -5.93 17.11
N TYR A 598 13.39 -6.18 16.91
CA TYR A 598 12.67 -7.33 17.45
C TYR A 598 11.78 -7.99 16.39
N THR A 599 11.58 -9.30 16.48
CA THR A 599 10.44 -9.94 15.80
C THR A 599 9.14 -9.41 16.40
N TRP A 600 8.05 -9.45 15.64
CA TRP A 600 6.75 -9.00 16.14
C TRP A 600 6.31 -9.71 17.42
N ASP A 601 6.50 -11.03 17.51
CA ASP A 601 6.15 -11.80 18.70
C ASP A 601 6.94 -11.35 19.95
N THR A 602 8.25 -11.13 19.81
CA THR A 602 9.08 -10.62 20.91
C THR A 602 8.64 -9.21 21.32
N LEU A 603 8.38 -8.33 20.34
CA LEU A 603 7.93 -6.98 20.64
C LEU A 603 6.58 -6.99 21.38
N LEU A 604 5.58 -7.69 20.86
CA LEU A 604 4.23 -7.71 21.39
C LEU A 604 4.15 -8.43 22.74
N CYS A 605 4.71 -9.64 22.85
CA CYS A 605 4.59 -10.45 24.05
C CYS A 605 5.59 -10.06 25.14
N LYS A 606 6.86 -9.79 24.80
CA LYS A 606 7.93 -9.59 25.78
C LYS A 606 8.15 -8.12 26.11
N VAL A 607 8.29 -7.25 25.11
CA VAL A 607 8.57 -5.84 25.35
C VAL A 607 7.31 -5.12 25.83
N LEU A 608 6.22 -5.18 25.06
CA LEU A 608 4.99 -4.43 25.32
C LEU A 608 4.09 -5.14 26.35
N GLY A 609 3.79 -6.43 26.15
CA GLY A 609 2.86 -7.18 26.99
C GLY A 609 3.37 -7.58 28.37
N GLU A 610 4.67 -7.87 28.49
CA GLU A 610 5.29 -8.31 29.74
C GLU A 610 6.02 -7.15 30.45
N LYS A 611 7.08 -6.60 29.83
CA LYS A 611 7.99 -5.66 30.50
C LYS A 611 7.42 -4.25 30.66
N LEU A 612 6.84 -3.67 29.60
CA LEU A 612 6.21 -2.35 29.67
C LEU A 612 4.99 -2.37 30.60
N ASN A 613 4.13 -3.39 30.49
CA ASN A 613 2.99 -3.57 31.39
C ASN A 613 3.40 -3.73 32.86
N ALA A 614 4.49 -4.47 33.14
CA ALA A 614 5.00 -4.58 34.51
C ALA A 614 5.52 -3.25 35.07
N LEU A 615 6.17 -2.43 34.23
CA LEU A 615 6.57 -1.08 34.61
C LEU A 615 5.35 -0.21 34.87
N ASP A 616 4.37 -0.23 33.97
CA ASP A 616 3.15 0.56 34.09
C ASP A 616 2.33 0.22 35.34
N THR A 617 2.11 -1.08 35.59
CA THR A 617 1.42 -1.57 36.78
C THR A 617 2.15 -1.13 38.06
N PHE A 618 3.47 -1.30 38.11
CA PHE A 618 4.26 -0.94 39.29
C PHE A 618 4.24 0.58 39.54
N PHE A 619 4.61 1.38 38.55
CA PHE A 619 4.73 2.82 38.76
C PHE A 619 3.39 3.55 38.84
N SER A 620 2.30 3.03 38.27
CA SER A 620 0.95 3.57 38.51
C SER A 620 0.50 3.33 39.95
N GLN A 621 0.85 2.19 40.56
CA GLN A 621 0.55 1.90 41.96
C GLN A 621 1.43 2.68 42.94
N PHE A 622 2.71 2.90 42.60
CA PHE A 622 3.71 3.55 43.46
C PHE A 622 3.98 5.05 43.15
N GLY A 623 3.31 5.62 42.15
CA GLY A 623 3.58 6.96 41.61
C GLY A 623 2.60 8.06 42.01
N SER A 624 1.49 7.74 42.69
CA SER A 624 0.46 8.73 43.06
C SER A 624 0.89 9.62 44.25
N GLU A 625 0.43 10.88 44.22
CA GLU A 625 0.87 12.01 45.07
C GLU A 625 0.80 11.77 46.59
N GLU A 626 -0.01 10.82 47.07
CA GLU A 626 -0.17 10.52 48.49
C GLU A 626 1.08 9.92 49.17
N SER A 627 2.04 9.42 48.38
CA SER A 627 3.27 8.79 48.88
C SER A 627 4.49 9.73 48.99
N GLY A 628 4.29 11.04 48.81
CA GLY A 628 5.20 12.10 49.31
C GLY A 628 6.56 12.21 48.62
N THR A 629 6.77 11.57 47.47
CA THR A 629 8.00 11.80 46.67
C THR A 629 7.74 11.52 45.19
N LYS A 630 7.97 12.51 44.30
CA LYS A 630 8.10 12.29 42.84
C LYS A 630 9.25 11.30 42.57
N ARG A 631 8.98 10.00 42.67
CA ARG A 631 9.93 8.89 42.48
C ARG A 631 9.54 8.13 41.21
N GLY A 632 10.06 8.54 40.05
CA GLY A 632 9.77 7.84 38.80
C GLY A 632 10.88 7.97 37.77
N ASN A 633 11.01 9.15 37.15
CA ASN A 633 11.82 9.29 35.93
C ASN A 633 13.35 9.24 36.17
N SER A 634 13.89 9.95 37.16
CA SER A 634 15.34 9.92 37.46
C SER A 634 15.83 8.53 37.90
N MET A 635 14.96 7.80 38.58
CA MET A 635 15.13 6.42 39.00
C MET A 635 15.20 5.48 37.79
N LEU A 636 14.25 5.59 36.86
CA LEU A 636 14.23 4.80 35.64
C LEU A 636 15.45 5.04 34.75
N TYR A 637 15.93 6.28 34.62
CA TYR A 637 17.19 6.58 33.92
C TYR A 637 18.38 5.90 34.58
N LYS A 638 18.45 5.90 35.92
CA LYS A 638 19.51 5.21 36.66
C LYS A 638 19.45 3.70 36.45
N LEU A 639 18.25 3.11 36.49
CA LEU A 639 18.04 1.70 36.20
C LEU A 639 18.45 1.36 34.77
N MET A 640 18.01 2.13 33.77
CA MET A 640 18.36 1.93 32.38
C MET A 640 19.88 1.97 32.14
N ASN A 641 20.59 2.92 32.76
CA ASN A 641 22.05 3.00 32.66
C ASN A 641 22.73 1.77 33.28
N LEU A 642 22.30 1.34 34.46
CA LEU A 642 22.83 0.12 35.09
C LEU A 642 22.60 -1.12 34.20
N VAL A 643 21.42 -1.24 33.59
CA VAL A 643 21.09 -2.36 32.69
C VAL A 643 21.96 -2.33 31.42
N ARG A 644 22.18 -1.16 30.82
CA ARG A 644 23.05 -0.98 29.64
C ARG A 644 24.50 -1.38 29.94
N GLU A 645 25.05 -0.94 31.07
CA GLU A 645 26.44 -1.18 31.44
C GLU A 645 26.73 -2.63 31.88
N THR A 646 25.69 -3.38 32.30
CA THR A 646 25.81 -4.78 32.76
C THR A 646 26.35 -5.72 31.67
N GLY A 647 26.18 -5.38 30.38
CA GLY A 647 26.61 -6.22 29.25
C GLY A 647 28.01 -5.93 28.71
N GLN A 648 28.56 -4.73 28.93
CA GLN A 648 29.80 -4.29 28.26
C GLN A 648 31.07 -4.57 29.06
N GLN A 649 31.10 -4.39 30.39
CA GLN A 649 32.35 -4.56 31.16
C GLN A 649 32.21 -4.97 32.64
N ASP A 650 31.00 -5.04 33.25
CA ASP A 650 30.94 -5.23 34.71
C ASP A 650 29.71 -6.00 35.24
N ARG A 651 29.93 -7.25 35.70
CA ARG A 651 28.91 -8.05 36.42
C ARG A 651 28.56 -7.44 37.79
N MET A 652 29.34 -6.48 38.31
CA MET A 652 29.04 -5.77 39.57
C MET A 652 27.81 -4.85 39.49
N ASN A 653 27.28 -4.60 38.30
CA ASN A 653 26.03 -3.86 38.14
C ASN A 653 24.79 -4.69 38.58
N ILE A 654 24.83 -6.02 38.58
CA ILE A 654 23.73 -6.86 39.08
C ILE A 654 23.49 -6.64 40.59
N PRO A 655 24.51 -6.71 41.47
CA PRO A 655 24.38 -6.30 42.88
C PRO A 655 23.90 -4.85 43.07
N ARG A 656 24.33 -3.91 42.22
CA ARG A 656 23.88 -2.51 42.28
C ARG A 656 22.40 -2.36 41.92
N ILE A 657 21.90 -3.13 40.97
CA ILE A 657 20.47 -3.21 40.63
C ILE A 657 19.68 -3.82 41.79
N ALA A 658 20.16 -4.91 42.40
CA ALA A 658 19.53 -5.50 43.59
C ALA A 658 19.47 -4.52 44.77
N TYR A 659 20.57 -3.80 45.02
CA TYR A 659 20.60 -2.74 46.04
C TYR A 659 19.63 -1.60 45.72
N PHE A 660 19.56 -1.21 44.46
CA PHE A 660 18.61 -0.19 44.00
C PHE A 660 17.16 -0.64 44.18
N LEU A 661 16.81 -1.88 43.83
CA LEU A 661 15.50 -2.48 44.07
C LEU A 661 15.17 -2.50 45.56
N ALA A 662 16.11 -2.89 46.44
CA ALA A 662 15.88 -2.92 47.89
C ALA A 662 15.49 -1.55 48.48
N ARG A 663 15.91 -0.45 47.84
CA ARG A 663 15.51 0.92 48.22
C ARG A 663 14.09 1.30 47.80
N LEU A 664 13.48 0.53 46.90
CA LEU A 664 12.09 0.70 46.44
C LEU A 664 11.08 -0.04 47.30
N ARG A 665 11.55 -0.84 48.27
CA ARG A 665 10.69 -1.60 49.16
C ARG A 665 9.74 -0.65 49.92
N PRO A 666 8.42 -0.94 49.96
CA PRO A 666 7.46 -0.16 50.75
C PRO A 666 7.85 -0.09 52.22
N ALA A 667 7.61 1.05 52.86
CA ALA A 667 7.89 1.25 54.28
C ALA A 667 6.75 0.70 55.13
N GLU A 668 7.09 -0.02 56.20
CA GLU A 668 6.11 -0.55 57.14
C GLU A 668 5.40 0.59 57.91
N PRO A 669 4.07 0.54 58.07
CA PRO A 669 3.33 1.59 58.77
C PRO A 669 3.73 1.68 60.25
N LYS A 670 4.08 2.90 60.70
CA LYS A 670 4.53 3.17 62.09
C LYS A 670 3.44 3.05 63.16
N LYS A 671 2.17 2.92 62.77
CA LYS A 671 1.01 2.81 63.67
C LYS A 671 0.09 1.68 63.19
N PRO A 672 -0.50 0.88 64.09
CA PRO A 672 -1.41 -0.20 63.73
C PRO A 672 -2.75 0.37 63.26
N ASP A 673 -2.88 0.49 61.94
CA ASP A 673 -4.11 0.86 61.25
C ASP A 673 -4.43 -0.28 60.26
N PRO A 674 -5.53 -1.03 60.46
CA PRO A 674 -5.87 -2.20 59.65
C PRO A 674 -5.93 -1.92 58.14
N ALA A 675 -6.39 -0.71 57.75
CA ALA A 675 -6.47 -0.33 56.34
C ALA A 675 -5.07 -0.07 55.74
N LYS A 676 -4.18 0.58 56.50
CA LYS A 676 -2.79 0.83 56.08
C LYS A 676 -1.95 -0.44 56.09
N GLN A 677 -2.25 -1.38 56.98
CA GLN A 677 -1.58 -2.68 57.01
C GLN A 677 -1.95 -3.53 55.78
N ALA A 678 -3.24 -3.59 55.42
CA ALA A 678 -3.70 -4.29 54.22
C ALA A 678 -3.10 -3.66 52.94
N GLN A 679 -3.03 -2.32 52.87
CA GLN A 679 -2.37 -1.62 51.76
C GLN A 679 -0.88 -1.94 51.68
N TYR A 680 -0.17 -1.91 52.81
CA TYR A 680 1.25 -2.27 52.88
C TYR A 680 1.52 -3.71 52.43
N GLU A 681 0.66 -4.66 52.81
CA GLU A 681 0.80 -6.06 52.39
C GLU A 681 0.60 -6.23 50.87
N ASN A 682 -0.38 -5.52 50.30
CA ASN A 682 -0.61 -5.49 48.86
C ASN A 682 0.58 -4.86 48.10
N ASP A 683 1.06 -3.71 48.57
CA ASP A 683 2.23 -3.02 48.01
C ASP A 683 3.51 -3.87 48.13
N LEU A 684 3.71 -4.56 49.26
CA LEU A 684 4.86 -5.44 49.45
C LEU A 684 4.81 -6.64 48.50
N ALA A 685 3.62 -7.21 48.25
CA ALA A 685 3.44 -8.29 47.29
C ALA A 685 3.72 -7.82 45.85
N ALA A 686 3.19 -6.66 45.45
CA ALA A 686 3.45 -6.05 44.14
C ALA A 686 4.95 -5.74 43.93
N TYR A 687 5.60 -5.17 44.95
CA TYR A 687 7.06 -4.93 44.94
C TYR A 687 7.86 -6.21 44.77
N ARG A 688 7.56 -7.27 45.53
CA ARG A 688 8.28 -8.55 45.44
C ARG A 688 8.14 -9.14 44.03
N ALA A 689 6.92 -9.19 43.51
CA ALA A 689 6.66 -9.69 42.17
C ALA A 689 7.43 -8.92 41.10
N PHE A 690 7.47 -7.58 41.18
CA PHE A 690 8.23 -6.75 40.26
C PHE A 690 9.74 -6.93 40.41
N ALA A 691 10.26 -6.94 41.64
CA ALA A 691 11.68 -7.11 41.93
C ALA A 691 12.22 -8.46 41.45
N ASP A 692 11.47 -9.55 41.66
CA ASP A 692 11.86 -10.90 41.23
C ASP A 692 11.91 -11.00 39.69
N ARG A 693 10.91 -10.43 39.01
CA ARG A 693 10.89 -10.35 37.54
C ARG A 693 12.08 -9.55 37.02
N LEU A 694 12.30 -8.36 37.56
CA LEU A 694 13.38 -7.48 37.12
C LEU A 694 14.75 -8.10 37.36
N TYR A 695 14.95 -8.75 38.51
CA TYR A 695 16.19 -9.47 38.82
C TYR A 695 16.43 -10.66 37.87
N THR A 696 15.36 -11.30 37.40
CA THR A 696 15.46 -12.36 36.39
C THR A 696 15.86 -11.79 35.03
N TRP A 697 15.17 -10.75 34.56
CA TRP A 697 15.44 -10.13 33.26
C TRP A 697 16.86 -9.59 33.12
N VAL A 698 17.43 -9.01 34.18
CA VAL A 698 18.78 -8.43 34.09
C VAL A 698 19.89 -9.46 33.92
N GLN A 699 19.63 -10.74 34.18
CA GLN A 699 20.61 -11.81 34.01
C GLN A 699 20.81 -12.20 32.54
N ASN A 700 19.75 -12.12 31.72
CA ASN A 700 19.77 -12.48 30.29
C ASN A 700 20.02 -11.25 29.40
N ALA A 701 20.88 -11.38 28.38
CA ALA A 701 21.21 -10.30 27.46
C ALA A 701 20.03 -9.83 26.59
N GLU A 702 19.18 -10.74 26.13
CA GLU A 702 17.99 -10.42 25.34
C GLU A 702 16.95 -9.71 26.19
N ASP A 703 16.66 -10.23 27.39
CA ASP A 703 15.75 -9.60 28.34
C ASP A 703 16.23 -8.20 28.74
N ARG A 704 17.54 -7.99 28.92
CA ARG A 704 18.10 -6.65 29.17
C ARG A 704 17.81 -5.69 28.02
N ARG A 705 17.99 -6.14 26.77
CA ARG A 705 17.73 -5.33 25.58
C ARG A 705 16.24 -4.96 25.48
N GLU A 706 15.36 -5.93 25.70
CA GLU A 706 13.90 -5.73 25.73
C GLU A 706 13.48 -4.78 26.87
N LEU A 707 14.07 -4.93 28.05
CA LEU A 707 13.81 -4.09 29.21
C LEU A 707 14.26 -2.64 28.99
N ILE A 708 15.39 -2.41 28.32
CA ILE A 708 15.85 -1.06 27.97
C ILE A 708 14.80 -0.36 27.09
N THR A 709 14.30 -1.04 26.06
CA THR A 709 13.26 -0.48 25.19
C THR A 709 11.95 -0.23 25.95
N ALA A 710 11.52 -1.16 26.81
CA ALA A 710 10.34 -0.97 27.64
C ALA A 710 10.48 0.24 28.59
N ILE A 711 11.65 0.42 29.22
CA ILE A 711 11.94 1.59 30.06
C ILE A 711 11.90 2.89 29.23
N GLN A 712 12.48 2.89 28.02
CA GLN A 712 12.44 4.06 27.14
C GLN A 712 11.01 4.45 26.79
N LEU A 713 10.18 3.48 26.37
CA LEU A 713 8.76 3.70 26.05
C LEU A 713 8.01 4.28 27.25
N TYR A 714 8.16 3.67 28.43
CA TYR A 714 7.52 4.14 29.66
C TYR A 714 7.90 5.59 29.99
N VAL A 715 9.20 5.89 30.00
CA VAL A 715 9.70 7.25 30.28
C VAL A 715 9.19 8.27 29.26
N TYR A 716 9.04 7.86 28.00
CA TYR A 716 8.52 8.74 26.95
C TYR A 716 7.01 8.98 27.06
N LEU A 717 6.23 8.04 27.60
CA LEU A 717 4.80 8.21 27.88
C LEU A 717 4.54 9.14 29.06
N HIS A 718 5.35 9.07 30.12
CA HIS A 718 5.11 9.76 31.41
C HIS A 718 6.02 10.98 31.66
N ARG A 719 6.55 11.61 30.62
CA ARG A 719 7.37 12.81 30.79
C ARG A 719 6.51 14.06 30.93
N ASP A 720 6.62 14.78 32.05
CA ASP A 720 5.98 16.08 32.26
C ASP A 720 6.32 17.07 31.11
N SER A 721 5.29 17.68 30.53
CA SER A 721 5.38 18.66 29.43
C SER A 721 5.93 20.04 29.85
N GLY A 722 6.39 20.19 31.10
CA GLY A 722 6.89 21.43 31.71
C GLY A 722 8.30 21.89 31.31
N SER A 723 8.89 21.35 30.25
CA SER A 723 10.18 21.82 29.70
C SER A 723 10.01 22.25 28.24
N LYS A 724 9.19 23.28 28.01
CA LYS A 724 8.95 23.85 26.67
C LYS A 724 10.09 24.75 26.15
N GLU A 725 11.15 25.01 26.92
CA GLU A 725 12.14 26.05 26.56
C GLU A 725 13.50 25.57 26.01
N ASP A 726 13.84 24.27 26.06
CA ASP A 726 15.15 23.79 25.58
C ASP A 726 15.04 22.64 24.58
N MET A 727 14.29 22.75 23.47
CA MET A 727 14.36 21.77 22.34
C MET A 727 13.98 22.33 20.96
#